data_AF-A0A0B0P3F9-F1
#
_entry.id   AF-A0A0B0P3F9-F1
#
_cell.length_a   1.000
_cell.length_b   1.000
_cell.length_c   1.000
_cell.angle_alpha   90.00
_cell.angle_beta   90.00
_cell.angle_gamma   90.00
#
_symmetry.space_group_name_H-M   'P 1'
#
loop_
_entity.id
_entity.type
_entity.pdbx_description
1 polymer ?
#
loop_
_entity_poly.entity_id
_entity_poly.type
_entity_poly.pdbx_seq_one_letter_code
_entity_poly.pdbx_strand_id
1 'polypeptide(L)'
;MVSMVSGSVEPLSASGRSSEKLSLPSLQSKMKTDPEGYETELHLIRNQFYSALELFQQQAALNFSSISGVGADPTVAKDLSDRAMFLAHVTPFYAKQLAEFPSDLAAFLKSSARTLPSGLRFHATQAVILLVNRKIIDIKDTLSLFMELQTLDDRNLRKLAFSHVVHSIRRMNKNHKNEAKNRSLQNILFGLLQQDDEAKAKRSLITLCELHRRKVWFDERTANAICMACFHSSSRIMIAVLSFLLDYEKIENDDEDSDDLSSEDEMTQNPHVVISKETVYKAHHKGTAASKKKKKAKLQRAIRSMKRQQRLSSESSNCSYYSPLYHLKDAQGFVEKLFSRLQTCNERFEVKMMMLKVIARTVGLHRLILLNFYPFLQRYVQPHQKDITNLLAAAVQACHDMVPPDAVEPLFKQIVNQFVHDRSRPEAIAVGLNVIREICLRMPLLMTEDLLQDLVLYKKSHEKAVSAAARSLITLFREVCPSLLVKKDRGRPMDPKAKPNGSSKAGDSAGDGGNEDQKTKASKRKLSDFEGQLIAADTSLRALKRLAEAKTSHASSDSVDGILSDEHFQRIKKLKAKKEAKTALAQQGFKIPSSDQLSFKRVDPSKLEAHVRLRLSKEERLALVKAGREDRGQYQARTAIKQKKTGGLSNRQKEHKKYMPLAAKKAKAQRSRQEKNKKKSRSGKQFRGKKAWKQ
;
A
#
# COMPACT_ATOMS: atom_id res chain seq x y z
N MET A 1 -19.17 71.47 -18.64
CA MET A 1 -20.47 71.10 -18.05
C MET A 1 -20.76 69.66 -18.45
N VAL A 2 -20.71 68.71 -17.51
CA VAL A 2 -21.11 67.32 -17.75
C VAL A 2 -22.17 66.99 -16.71
N SER A 3 -23.34 66.58 -17.16
CA SER A 3 -24.51 66.38 -16.29
C SER A 3 -24.31 65.16 -15.38
N MET A 4 -24.69 65.30 -14.11
CA MET A 4 -24.79 64.16 -13.20
C MET A 4 -26.01 63.32 -13.59
N VAL A 5 -25.80 62.23 -14.34
CA VAL A 5 -26.83 61.20 -14.50
C VAL A 5 -26.74 60.27 -13.28
N SER A 6 -27.65 60.49 -12.33
CA SER A 6 -27.92 59.58 -11.22
C SER A 6 -28.24 58.19 -11.75
N GLY A 7 -27.66 57.15 -11.14
CA GLY A 7 -27.87 55.76 -11.55
C GLY A 7 -29.32 55.28 -11.39
N SER A 8 -30.12 55.45 -12.44
CA SER A 8 -31.34 54.69 -12.66
C SER A 8 -31.02 53.43 -13.45
N VAL A 9 -31.54 52.29 -13.01
CA VAL A 9 -31.51 51.06 -13.81
C VAL A 9 -32.45 51.27 -14.99
N GLU A 10 -31.89 51.55 -16.18
CA GLU A 10 -32.69 51.58 -17.41
C GLU A 10 -33.38 50.22 -17.61
N PRO A 11 -34.71 50.20 -17.80
CA PRO A 11 -35.44 48.96 -17.86
C PRO A 11 -35.14 48.19 -19.16
N LEU A 12 -34.81 46.91 -19.02
CA LEU A 12 -34.80 45.95 -20.12
C LEU A 12 -36.25 45.74 -20.61
N SER A 13 -36.75 46.62 -21.47
CA SER A 13 -38.04 46.47 -22.13
C SER A 13 -37.93 45.45 -23.26
N ALA A 14 -38.67 44.34 -23.15
CA ALA A 14 -38.71 43.31 -24.17
C ALA A 14 -39.37 43.82 -25.46
N SER A 15 -38.79 43.49 -26.62
CA SER A 15 -39.34 43.89 -27.92
C SER A 15 -40.52 42.99 -28.31
N GLY A 16 -41.72 43.34 -27.85
CA GLY A 16 -42.98 42.82 -28.40
C GLY A 16 -43.60 41.58 -27.73
N ARG A 17 -42.99 41.02 -26.67
CA ARG A 17 -43.61 39.93 -25.87
C ARG A 17 -43.50 40.19 -24.37
N SER A 18 -44.64 40.63 -23.80
CA SER A 18 -44.93 40.91 -22.37
C SER A 18 -43.92 41.80 -21.61
N SER A 19 -44.40 42.94 -21.11
CA SER A 19 -43.67 43.89 -20.27
C SER A 19 -43.42 43.39 -18.83
N GLU A 20 -42.98 42.15 -18.68
CA GLU A 20 -42.54 41.57 -17.41
C GLU A 20 -41.06 41.90 -17.18
N LYS A 21 -40.72 42.42 -15.99
CA LYS A 21 -39.33 42.58 -15.55
C LYS A 21 -38.71 41.21 -15.27
N LEU A 22 -38.26 40.54 -16.32
CA LEU A 22 -37.66 39.20 -16.23
C LEU A 22 -36.30 39.27 -15.53
N SER A 23 -36.15 38.49 -14.46
CA SER A 23 -34.84 38.26 -13.85
C SER A 23 -33.90 37.54 -14.82
N LEU A 24 -32.59 37.77 -14.71
CA LEU A 24 -31.58 37.13 -15.58
C LEU A 24 -31.76 35.59 -15.68
N PRO A 25 -32.06 34.83 -14.61
CA PRO A 25 -32.33 33.38 -14.74
C PRO A 25 -33.57 33.04 -15.57
N SER A 26 -34.65 33.83 -15.44
CA SER A 26 -35.89 33.63 -16.20
C SER A 26 -35.70 33.96 -17.68
N LEU A 27 -35.02 35.07 -17.98
CA LEU A 27 -34.65 35.44 -19.34
C LEU A 27 -33.72 34.39 -19.96
N GLN A 28 -32.71 33.92 -19.22
CA GLN A 28 -31.80 32.86 -19.65
C GLN A 28 -32.55 31.55 -19.99
N SER A 29 -33.66 31.26 -19.32
CA SER A 29 -34.51 30.11 -19.64
C SER A 29 -35.24 30.32 -20.98
N LYS A 30 -35.92 31.47 -21.13
CA LYS A 30 -36.67 31.82 -22.35
C LYS A 30 -35.76 31.86 -23.61
N MET A 31 -34.58 32.48 -23.52
CA MET A 31 -33.58 32.57 -24.59
C MET A 31 -32.97 31.22 -25.03
N LYS A 32 -33.05 30.18 -24.19
CA LYS A 32 -32.62 28.82 -24.58
C LYS A 32 -33.70 28.03 -25.32
N THR A 33 -34.96 28.40 -25.11
CA THR A 33 -36.13 27.77 -25.73
C THR A 33 -36.43 28.40 -27.10
N ASP A 34 -36.28 29.72 -27.22
CA ASP A 34 -36.52 30.49 -28.44
C ASP A 34 -35.30 31.43 -28.65
N PRO A 35 -34.24 31.00 -29.33
CA PRO A 35 -33.05 31.84 -29.50
C PRO A 35 -33.29 33.05 -30.41
N GLU A 36 -33.99 32.86 -31.53
CA GLU A 36 -34.22 33.91 -32.53
C GLU A 36 -35.11 35.04 -32.00
N GLY A 37 -36.10 34.72 -31.16
CA GLY A 37 -37.03 35.71 -30.58
C GLY A 37 -36.44 36.70 -29.56
N TYR A 38 -35.17 36.56 -29.15
CA TYR A 38 -34.54 37.38 -28.10
C TYR A 38 -33.14 37.92 -28.49
N GLU A 39 -32.84 38.06 -29.78
CA GLU A 39 -31.57 38.64 -30.24
C GLU A 39 -31.38 40.10 -29.79
N THR A 40 -32.46 40.87 -29.68
CA THR A 40 -32.45 42.26 -29.21
C THR A 40 -31.98 42.37 -27.75
N GLU A 41 -32.51 41.51 -26.89
CA GLU A 41 -32.17 41.40 -25.48
C GLU A 41 -30.74 40.90 -25.30
N LEU A 42 -30.28 39.97 -26.15
CA LEU A 42 -28.88 39.56 -26.20
C LEU A 42 -27.95 40.74 -26.51
N HIS A 43 -28.25 41.51 -27.56
CA HIS A 43 -27.45 42.67 -27.95
C HIS A 43 -27.36 43.71 -26.83
N LEU A 44 -28.48 44.00 -26.16
CA LEU A 44 -28.53 44.93 -25.04
C LEU A 44 -27.67 44.45 -23.86
N ILE A 45 -27.78 43.17 -23.46
CA ILE A 45 -26.97 42.60 -22.37
C ILE A 45 -25.49 42.52 -22.75
N ARG A 46 -25.17 42.18 -24.01
CA ARG A 46 -23.81 42.12 -24.55
C ARG A 46 -23.15 43.50 -24.51
N ASN A 47 -23.84 44.53 -24.99
CA ASN A 47 -23.32 45.90 -24.97
C ASN A 47 -23.11 46.39 -23.53
N GLN A 48 -24.08 46.19 -22.64
CA GLN A 48 -23.95 46.53 -21.21
C GLN A 48 -22.79 45.78 -20.52
N PHE A 49 -22.51 44.53 -20.91
CA PHE A 49 -21.32 43.80 -20.45
C PHE A 49 -20.01 44.43 -20.94
N TYR A 50 -19.88 44.73 -22.24
CA TYR A 50 -18.65 45.32 -22.79
C TYR A 50 -18.38 46.72 -22.23
N SER A 51 -19.39 47.58 -22.11
CA SER A 51 -19.24 48.90 -21.48
C SER A 51 -18.79 48.81 -20.01
N ALA A 52 -19.34 47.87 -19.24
CA ALA A 52 -18.88 47.63 -17.87
C ALA A 52 -17.44 47.06 -17.83
N LEU A 53 -17.09 46.14 -18.73
CA LEU A 53 -15.76 45.56 -18.83
C LEU A 53 -14.69 46.60 -19.20
N GLU A 54 -15.00 47.51 -20.12
CA GLU A 54 -14.12 48.62 -20.49
C GLU A 54 -13.86 49.56 -19.29
N LEU A 55 -14.91 49.92 -18.53
CA LEU A 55 -14.77 50.74 -17.31
C LEU A 55 -13.81 50.10 -16.29
N PHE A 56 -13.89 48.78 -16.08
CA PHE A 56 -12.96 48.07 -15.20
C PHE A 56 -11.52 48.00 -15.77
N GLN A 57 -11.36 47.89 -17.09
CA GLN A 57 -10.04 47.93 -17.75
C GLN A 57 -9.38 49.31 -17.64
N GLN A 58 -10.12 50.38 -17.93
CA GLN A 58 -9.65 51.76 -17.80
C GLN A 58 -9.24 52.08 -16.35
N GLN A 59 -10.04 51.66 -15.35
CA GLN A 59 -9.70 51.84 -13.93
C GLN A 59 -8.44 51.07 -13.52
N ALA A 60 -8.25 49.85 -14.03
CA ALA A 60 -7.03 49.09 -13.80
C ALA A 60 -5.80 49.75 -14.45
N ALA A 61 -5.93 50.32 -15.65
CA ALA A 61 -4.85 51.03 -16.34
C ALA A 61 -4.44 52.33 -15.62
N LEU A 62 -5.39 53.03 -14.99
CA LEU A 62 -5.15 54.28 -14.27
C LEU A 62 -4.65 54.08 -12.82
N ASN A 63 -4.46 52.84 -12.35
CA ASN A 63 -4.06 52.50 -10.98
C ASN A 63 -4.91 53.17 -9.88
N PHE A 64 -6.16 53.52 -10.17
CA PHE A 64 -7.01 54.31 -9.27
C PHE A 64 -7.63 53.43 -8.17
N SER A 65 -6.79 52.99 -7.24
CA SER A 65 -7.17 52.17 -6.07
C SER A 65 -7.87 52.98 -4.96
N SER A 66 -8.30 54.20 -5.27
CA SER A 66 -8.94 55.16 -4.37
C SER A 66 -10.32 54.67 -3.90
N ILE A 67 -10.69 55.03 -2.68
CA ILE A 67 -11.94 54.69 -1.96
C ILE A 67 -13.25 55.11 -2.69
N SER A 68 -13.15 55.78 -3.84
CA SER A 68 -14.27 56.32 -4.63
C SER A 68 -14.33 55.82 -6.08
N GLY A 69 -13.53 54.82 -6.49
CA GLY A 69 -13.61 54.22 -7.82
C GLY A 69 -14.82 53.28 -7.99
N VAL A 70 -15.44 53.22 -9.18
CA VAL A 70 -16.61 52.35 -9.42
C VAL A 70 -16.28 50.86 -9.19
N GLY A 71 -15.03 50.44 -9.42
CA GLY A 71 -14.58 49.08 -9.09
C GLY A 71 -14.54 48.74 -7.59
N ALA A 72 -14.73 49.72 -6.70
CA ALA A 72 -14.94 49.51 -5.26
C ALA A 72 -16.42 49.32 -4.90
N ASP A 73 -17.37 49.66 -5.79
CA ASP A 73 -18.79 49.39 -5.58
C ASP A 73 -19.09 47.89 -5.80
N PRO A 74 -19.50 47.15 -4.74
CA PRO A 74 -19.79 45.73 -4.87
C PRO A 74 -21.00 45.44 -5.76
N THR A 75 -21.88 46.43 -6.03
CA THR A 75 -23.05 46.26 -6.91
C THR A 75 -22.62 46.15 -8.37
N VAL A 76 -21.80 47.08 -8.87
CA VAL A 76 -21.32 47.07 -10.27
C VAL A 76 -20.43 45.87 -10.54
N ALA A 77 -19.59 45.47 -9.58
CA ALA A 77 -18.79 44.25 -9.67
C ALA A 77 -19.65 42.97 -9.70
N LYS A 78 -20.80 42.96 -8.99
CA LYS A 78 -21.77 41.86 -9.03
C LYS A 78 -22.53 41.84 -10.36
N ASP A 79 -23.02 42.97 -10.84
CA ASP A 79 -23.75 43.04 -12.10
C ASP A 79 -22.90 42.58 -13.29
N LEU A 80 -21.62 42.97 -13.33
CA LEU A 80 -20.66 42.44 -14.32
C LEU A 80 -20.45 40.92 -14.16
N SER A 81 -20.41 40.40 -12.93
CA SER A 81 -20.31 38.95 -12.66
C SER A 81 -21.52 38.18 -13.17
N ASP A 82 -22.72 38.66 -12.85
CA ASP A 82 -24.00 38.04 -13.23
C ASP A 82 -24.18 38.07 -14.75
N ARG A 83 -23.78 39.17 -15.42
CA ARG A 83 -23.75 39.30 -16.89
C ARG A 83 -22.73 38.36 -17.53
N ALA A 84 -21.52 38.25 -16.98
CA ALA A 84 -20.50 37.33 -17.49
C ALA A 84 -20.98 35.86 -17.44
N MET A 85 -21.58 35.45 -16.30
CA MET A 85 -22.16 34.12 -16.14
C MET A 85 -23.35 33.88 -17.07
N PHE A 86 -24.25 34.86 -17.21
CA PHE A 86 -25.38 34.81 -18.13
C PHE A 86 -24.92 34.62 -19.58
N LEU A 87 -24.00 35.47 -20.07
CA LEU A 87 -23.46 35.40 -21.42
C LEU A 87 -22.78 34.04 -21.67
N ALA A 88 -21.97 33.55 -20.72
CA ALA A 88 -21.37 32.22 -20.78
C ALA A 88 -22.40 31.07 -20.80
N HIS A 89 -23.57 31.25 -20.19
CA HIS A 89 -24.67 30.29 -20.23
C HIS A 89 -25.41 30.27 -21.59
N VAL A 90 -25.53 31.41 -22.28
CA VAL A 90 -26.21 31.51 -23.59
C VAL A 90 -25.27 31.35 -24.80
N THR A 91 -23.95 31.48 -24.66
CA THR A 91 -22.97 31.35 -25.77
C THR A 91 -23.20 30.18 -26.74
N PRO A 92 -23.54 28.94 -26.31
CA PRO A 92 -23.77 27.83 -27.25
C PRO A 92 -24.94 28.03 -28.21
N PHE A 93 -25.91 28.86 -27.84
CA PHE A 93 -27.13 29.13 -28.63
C PHE A 93 -26.93 30.30 -29.59
N TYR A 94 -25.95 31.17 -29.33
CA TYR A 94 -25.66 32.40 -30.08
C TYR A 94 -24.21 32.45 -30.55
N ALA A 95 -23.76 31.36 -31.18
CA ALA A 95 -22.35 31.15 -31.54
C ALA A 95 -21.80 32.21 -32.51
N LYS A 96 -22.64 32.85 -33.33
CA LYS A 96 -22.23 33.94 -34.24
C LYS A 96 -22.08 35.27 -33.50
N GLN A 97 -23.06 35.60 -32.65
CA GLN A 97 -23.18 36.87 -31.96
C GLN A 97 -22.22 36.98 -30.75
N LEU A 98 -21.76 35.85 -30.21
CA LEU A 98 -20.85 35.75 -29.05
C LEU A 98 -19.53 35.03 -29.39
N ALA A 99 -19.03 35.17 -30.62
CA ALA A 99 -17.78 34.52 -31.04
C ALA A 99 -16.53 35.03 -30.29
N GLU A 100 -16.45 36.35 -30.02
CA GLU A 100 -15.28 37.00 -29.42
C GLU A 100 -15.29 36.96 -27.87
N PHE A 101 -16.49 37.07 -27.28
CA PHE A 101 -16.73 37.07 -25.82
C PHE A 101 -15.90 36.04 -25.01
N PRO A 102 -15.76 34.75 -25.43
CA PRO A 102 -14.93 33.78 -24.72
C PRO A 102 -13.45 34.15 -24.64
N SER A 103 -12.91 34.78 -25.70
CA SER A 103 -11.54 35.28 -25.76
C SER A 103 -11.37 36.54 -24.91
N ASP A 104 -12.30 37.48 -25.04
CA ASP A 104 -12.25 38.76 -24.31
C ASP A 104 -12.31 38.57 -22.80
N LEU A 105 -13.17 37.68 -22.33
CA LEU A 105 -13.29 37.34 -20.91
C LEU A 105 -12.00 36.70 -20.37
N ALA A 106 -11.33 35.86 -21.16
CA ALA A 106 -10.05 35.27 -20.79
C ALA A 106 -8.92 36.31 -20.80
N ALA A 107 -8.90 37.22 -21.77
CA ALA A 107 -7.95 38.33 -21.86
C ALA A 107 -8.11 39.32 -20.69
N PHE A 108 -9.35 39.67 -20.34
CA PHE A 108 -9.70 40.51 -19.19
C PHE A 108 -9.21 39.91 -17.86
N LEU A 109 -9.42 38.61 -17.63
CA LEU A 109 -8.85 37.95 -16.46
C LEU A 109 -7.32 37.97 -16.49
N LYS A 110 -6.69 37.74 -17.65
CA LYS A 110 -5.23 37.74 -17.79
C LYS A 110 -4.61 39.11 -17.50
N SER A 111 -5.23 40.21 -17.92
CA SER A 111 -4.75 41.57 -17.67
C SER A 111 -5.03 42.05 -16.24
N SER A 112 -6.22 41.74 -15.71
CA SER A 112 -6.79 42.47 -14.57
C SER A 112 -6.98 41.62 -13.30
N ALA A 113 -6.68 40.32 -13.30
CA ALA A 113 -6.92 39.46 -12.12
C ALA A 113 -6.17 39.84 -10.83
N ARG A 114 -5.22 40.79 -10.84
CA ARG A 114 -4.63 41.33 -9.60
C ARG A 114 -5.45 42.46 -8.99
N THR A 115 -6.05 43.32 -9.81
CA THR A 115 -6.82 44.50 -9.39
C THR A 115 -8.30 44.22 -9.15
N LEU A 116 -8.87 43.19 -9.80
CA LEU A 116 -10.29 42.86 -9.68
C LEU A 116 -10.70 42.36 -8.28
N PRO A 117 -11.91 42.72 -7.78
CA PRO A 117 -12.46 42.19 -6.53
C PRO A 117 -12.55 40.65 -6.51
N SER A 118 -12.39 40.03 -5.33
CA SER A 118 -12.43 38.56 -5.16
C SER A 118 -13.69 37.92 -5.73
N GLY A 119 -14.87 38.49 -5.45
CA GLY A 119 -16.15 38.00 -5.97
C GLY A 119 -16.21 38.00 -7.50
N LEU A 120 -15.81 39.10 -8.15
CA LEU A 120 -15.80 39.22 -9.60
C LEU A 120 -14.79 38.27 -10.25
N ARG A 121 -13.57 38.16 -9.69
CA ARG A 121 -12.57 37.18 -10.15
C ARG A 121 -13.09 35.75 -10.09
N PHE A 122 -13.77 35.39 -9.00
CA PHE A 122 -14.31 34.04 -8.81
C PHE A 122 -15.39 33.72 -9.86
N HIS A 123 -16.39 34.58 -10.04
CA HIS A 123 -17.47 34.34 -11.00
C HIS A 123 -17.03 34.44 -12.47
N ALA A 124 -16.16 35.40 -12.82
CA ALA A 124 -15.56 35.44 -14.16
C ALA A 124 -14.72 34.18 -14.45
N THR A 125 -13.99 33.65 -13.46
CA THR A 125 -13.29 32.38 -13.59
C THR A 125 -14.27 31.21 -13.77
N GLN A 126 -15.40 31.18 -13.05
CA GLN A 126 -16.46 30.19 -13.26
C GLN A 126 -17.07 30.27 -14.67
N ALA A 127 -17.27 31.47 -15.22
CA ALA A 127 -17.76 31.67 -16.57
C ALA A 127 -16.79 31.12 -17.63
N VAL A 128 -15.47 31.39 -17.51
CA VAL A 128 -14.45 30.77 -18.38
C VAL A 128 -14.42 29.25 -18.22
N ILE A 129 -14.52 28.74 -16.98
CA ILE A 129 -14.61 27.29 -16.71
C ILE A 129 -15.83 26.67 -17.40
N LEU A 130 -16.99 27.35 -17.40
CA LEU A 130 -18.19 26.88 -18.10
C LEU A 130 -17.98 26.79 -19.61
N LEU A 131 -17.32 27.79 -20.22
CA LEU A 131 -16.99 27.83 -21.65
C LEU A 131 -16.00 26.72 -22.05
N VAL A 132 -14.97 26.46 -21.22
CA VAL A 132 -14.03 25.34 -21.42
C VAL A 132 -14.72 23.99 -21.26
N ASN A 133 -15.58 23.83 -20.25
CA ASN A 133 -16.36 22.59 -20.06
C ASN A 133 -17.28 22.28 -21.25
N ARG A 134 -17.78 23.32 -21.93
CA ARG A 134 -18.61 23.24 -23.14
C ARG A 134 -17.80 23.08 -24.43
N LYS A 135 -16.46 23.02 -24.35
CA LYS A 135 -15.51 22.93 -25.48
C LYS A 135 -15.54 24.12 -26.44
N ILE A 136 -15.99 25.29 -25.98
CA ILE A 136 -15.95 26.54 -26.77
C ILE A 136 -14.51 27.09 -26.80
N ILE A 137 -13.79 26.98 -25.68
CA ILE A 137 -12.36 27.31 -25.56
C ILE A 137 -11.59 26.03 -25.26
N ASP A 138 -10.42 25.81 -25.86
CA ASP A 138 -9.55 24.70 -25.47
C ASP A 138 -8.80 25.01 -24.16
N ILE A 139 -8.54 23.97 -23.37
CA ILE A 139 -7.79 24.16 -22.11
C ILE A 139 -6.32 24.50 -22.36
N LYS A 140 -5.79 24.19 -23.55
CA LYS A 140 -4.43 24.57 -23.97
C LYS A 140 -4.19 26.09 -23.85
N ASP A 141 -5.16 26.88 -24.30
CA ASP A 141 -4.99 28.33 -24.41
C ASP A 141 -5.30 29.05 -23.08
N THR A 142 -6.09 28.40 -22.21
CA THR A 142 -6.46 28.91 -20.88
C THR A 142 -5.63 28.34 -19.72
N LEU A 143 -4.80 27.30 -19.93
CA LEU A 143 -4.00 26.68 -18.86
C LEU A 143 -3.09 27.69 -18.17
N SER A 144 -2.35 28.51 -18.93
CA SER A 144 -1.45 29.53 -18.37
C SER A 144 -2.20 30.53 -17.47
N LEU A 145 -3.42 30.92 -17.85
CA LEU A 145 -4.30 31.76 -17.03
C LEU A 145 -4.71 31.05 -15.74
N PHE A 146 -5.16 29.80 -15.80
CA PHE A 146 -5.52 29.04 -14.59
C PHE A 146 -4.32 28.78 -13.67
N MET A 147 -3.10 28.69 -14.19
CA MET A 147 -1.88 28.61 -13.38
C MET A 147 -1.52 29.94 -12.73
N GLU A 148 -1.73 31.07 -13.42
CA GLU A 148 -1.53 32.40 -12.84
C GLU A 148 -2.57 32.72 -11.75
N LEU A 149 -3.86 32.42 -11.98
CA LEU A 149 -4.92 32.59 -10.98
C LEU A 149 -4.65 31.81 -9.69
N GLN A 150 -3.89 30.70 -9.77
CA GLN A 150 -3.47 29.93 -8.59
C GLN A 150 -2.37 30.61 -7.75
N THR A 151 -1.73 31.67 -8.25
CA THR A 151 -0.73 32.44 -7.49
C THR A 151 -1.34 33.51 -6.58
N LEU A 152 -2.58 33.93 -6.86
CA LEU A 152 -3.29 34.97 -6.12
C LEU A 152 -3.68 34.53 -4.70
N ASP A 153 -3.94 35.49 -3.81
CA ASP A 153 -4.17 35.21 -2.37
C ASP A 153 -5.57 34.75 -1.97
N ASP A 154 -6.45 34.52 -2.95
CA ASP A 154 -7.79 33.99 -2.71
C ASP A 154 -7.78 32.44 -2.61
N ARG A 155 -8.10 31.91 -1.42
CA ARG A 155 -8.16 30.44 -1.19
C ARG A 155 -9.21 29.73 -2.06
N ASN A 156 -10.35 30.37 -2.30
CA ASN A 156 -11.47 29.76 -3.03
C ASN A 156 -11.18 29.75 -4.53
N LEU A 157 -10.68 30.85 -5.08
CA LEU A 157 -10.22 30.96 -6.46
C LEU A 157 -9.10 29.95 -6.76
N ARG A 158 -8.10 29.85 -5.89
CA ARG A 158 -7.01 28.85 -6.01
C ARG A 158 -7.54 27.42 -6.06
N LYS A 159 -8.48 27.06 -5.16
CA LYS A 159 -9.10 25.72 -5.13
C LYS A 159 -9.91 25.45 -6.40
N LEU A 160 -10.68 26.44 -6.87
CA LEU A 160 -11.48 26.36 -8.09
C LEU A 160 -10.61 26.13 -9.33
N ALA A 161 -9.59 26.97 -9.54
CA ALA A 161 -8.69 26.89 -10.69
C ALA A 161 -7.88 25.59 -10.69
N PHE A 162 -7.32 25.18 -9.55
CA PHE A 162 -6.61 23.90 -9.41
C PHE A 162 -7.51 22.69 -9.71
N SER A 163 -8.70 22.65 -9.10
CA SER A 163 -9.68 21.58 -9.31
C SER A 163 -10.10 21.49 -10.78
N HIS A 164 -10.35 22.63 -11.43
CA HIS A 164 -10.68 22.67 -12.85
C HIS A 164 -9.55 22.11 -13.73
N VAL A 165 -8.30 22.53 -13.52
CA VAL A 165 -7.16 22.04 -14.31
C VAL A 165 -7.03 20.51 -14.17
N VAL A 166 -7.03 19.98 -12.95
CA VAL A 166 -6.92 18.54 -12.70
C VAL A 166 -8.11 17.77 -13.28
N HIS A 167 -9.34 18.24 -13.07
CA HIS A 167 -10.54 17.55 -13.54
C HIS A 167 -10.69 17.60 -15.07
N SER A 168 -10.37 18.72 -15.72
CA SER A 168 -10.45 18.86 -17.18
C SER A 168 -9.39 18.02 -17.89
N ILE A 169 -8.16 17.92 -17.35
CA ILE A 169 -7.14 17.00 -17.85
C ILE A 169 -7.55 15.53 -17.62
N ARG A 170 -8.11 15.19 -16.44
CA ARG A 170 -8.66 13.85 -16.16
C ARG A 170 -9.79 13.48 -17.12
N ARG A 171 -10.74 14.39 -17.36
CA ARG A 171 -11.88 14.20 -18.26
C ARG A 171 -11.42 13.99 -19.71
N MET A 172 -10.44 14.77 -20.17
CA MET A 172 -9.85 14.62 -21.51
C MET A 172 -9.25 13.23 -21.73
N ASN A 173 -8.68 12.63 -20.67
CA ASN A 173 -8.03 11.33 -20.70
C ASN A 173 -8.93 10.17 -20.22
N LYS A 174 -10.24 10.39 -20.00
CA LYS A 174 -11.15 9.36 -19.44
C LYS A 174 -11.33 8.14 -20.35
N ASN A 175 -11.42 8.37 -21.66
CA ASN A 175 -11.70 7.31 -22.64
C ASN A 175 -10.43 6.81 -23.34
N HIS A 176 -9.51 7.72 -23.69
CA HIS A 176 -8.22 7.43 -24.31
C HIS A 176 -7.21 8.50 -23.91
N LYS A 177 -5.92 8.16 -23.83
CA LYS A 177 -4.85 9.13 -23.56
C LYS A 177 -4.60 9.99 -24.79
N ASN A 178 -4.92 11.29 -24.76
CA ASN A 178 -4.63 12.19 -25.88
C ASN A 178 -3.21 12.75 -25.76
N GLU A 179 -2.23 11.97 -26.21
CA GLU A 179 -0.81 12.28 -26.05
C GLU A 179 -0.39 13.61 -26.68
N ALA A 180 -0.94 13.99 -27.83
CA ALA A 180 -0.63 15.26 -28.49
C ALA A 180 -1.09 16.46 -27.64
N LYS A 181 -2.31 16.43 -27.09
CA LYS A 181 -2.79 17.46 -26.16
C LYS A 181 -2.05 17.42 -24.81
N ASN A 182 -1.83 16.24 -24.24
CA ASN A 182 -1.05 16.10 -23.01
C ASN A 182 0.35 16.69 -23.17
N ARG A 183 1.04 16.43 -24.28
CA ARG A 183 2.39 16.94 -24.55
C ARG A 183 2.45 18.47 -24.61
N SER A 184 1.43 19.13 -25.15
CA SER A 184 1.39 20.61 -25.17
C SER A 184 1.08 21.21 -23.80
N LEU A 185 0.18 20.61 -23.02
CA LEU A 185 -0.11 21.04 -21.63
C LEU A 185 1.10 20.80 -20.71
N GLN A 186 1.78 19.66 -20.86
CA GLN A 186 3.04 19.35 -20.19
C GLN A 186 4.11 20.39 -20.49
N ASN A 187 4.29 20.81 -21.75
CA ASN A 187 5.27 21.84 -22.11
C ASN A 187 5.05 23.15 -21.33
N ILE A 188 3.79 23.58 -21.20
CA ILE A 188 3.43 24.79 -20.45
C ILE A 188 3.80 24.63 -18.98
N LEU A 189 3.44 23.51 -18.34
CA LEU A 189 3.73 23.27 -16.92
C LEU A 189 5.23 23.08 -16.66
N PHE A 190 5.97 22.40 -17.54
CA PHE A 190 7.43 22.27 -17.40
C PHE A 190 8.13 23.61 -17.56
N GLY A 191 7.69 24.46 -18.49
CA GLY A 191 8.18 25.84 -18.60
C GLY A 191 7.92 26.65 -17.32
N LEU A 192 6.71 26.59 -16.77
CA LEU A 192 6.37 27.25 -15.50
C LEU A 192 7.14 26.69 -14.28
N LEU A 193 7.55 25.42 -14.30
CA LEU A 193 8.32 24.77 -13.23
C LEU A 193 9.80 25.17 -13.24
N GLN A 194 10.31 25.66 -14.38
CA GLN A 194 11.69 26.12 -14.55
C GLN A 194 11.88 27.63 -14.31
N GLN A 195 10.79 28.37 -14.04
CA GLN A 195 10.83 29.81 -13.75
C GLN A 195 11.28 30.08 -12.31
N ASP A 196 12.07 31.14 -12.11
CA ASP A 196 12.50 31.59 -10.78
C ASP A 196 11.36 32.13 -9.88
N ASP A 197 10.17 32.37 -10.44
CA ASP A 197 8.95 32.71 -9.70
C ASP A 197 8.51 31.51 -8.84
N GLU A 198 8.92 31.50 -7.57
CA GLU A 198 8.59 30.46 -6.60
C GLU A 198 7.08 30.15 -6.54
N ALA A 199 6.21 31.15 -6.68
CA ALA A 199 4.77 30.95 -6.59
C ALA A 199 4.25 30.16 -7.79
N LYS A 200 4.66 30.51 -9.02
CA LYS A 200 4.29 29.79 -10.25
C LYS A 200 4.89 28.39 -10.29
N ALA A 201 6.19 28.27 -10.03
CA ALA A 201 6.89 26.98 -10.06
C ALA A 201 6.32 26.01 -9.00
N LYS A 202 6.00 26.49 -7.80
CA LYS A 202 5.32 25.70 -6.75
C LYS A 202 3.92 25.24 -7.18
N ARG A 203 3.12 26.07 -7.86
CA ARG A 203 1.80 25.65 -8.36
C ARG A 203 1.90 24.64 -9.50
N SER A 204 2.86 24.82 -10.40
CA SER A 204 3.15 23.84 -11.46
C SER A 204 3.54 22.48 -10.87
N LEU A 205 4.47 22.47 -9.90
CA LEU A 205 4.87 21.26 -9.20
C LEU A 205 3.67 20.53 -8.56
N ILE A 206 2.84 21.24 -7.78
CA ILE A 206 1.67 20.63 -7.12
C ILE A 206 0.71 20.01 -8.14
N THR A 207 0.50 20.67 -9.28
CA THR A 207 -0.36 20.18 -10.37
C THR A 207 0.23 18.92 -11.03
N LEU A 208 1.53 18.91 -11.30
CA LEU A 208 2.22 17.74 -11.87
C LEU A 208 2.23 16.55 -10.91
N CYS A 209 2.52 16.80 -9.63
CA CYS A 209 2.45 15.79 -8.56
C CYS A 209 1.06 15.15 -8.48
N GLU A 210 -0.02 15.96 -8.49
CA GLU A 210 -1.39 15.46 -8.42
C GLU A 210 -1.82 14.68 -9.68
N LEU A 211 -1.44 15.13 -10.88
CA LEU A 211 -1.74 14.43 -12.14
C LEU A 211 -0.99 13.10 -12.28
N HIS A 212 0.25 13.03 -11.77
CA HIS A 212 1.01 11.79 -11.70
C HIS A 212 0.39 10.82 -10.68
N ARG A 213 0.05 11.32 -9.48
CA ARG A 213 -0.56 10.56 -8.38
C ARG A 213 -1.92 9.97 -8.75
N ARG A 214 -2.77 10.74 -9.45
CA ARG A 214 -4.05 10.25 -10.03
C ARG A 214 -3.87 9.33 -11.24
N LYS A 215 -2.64 8.97 -11.60
CA LYS A 215 -2.26 8.09 -12.73
C LYS A 215 -2.76 8.59 -14.10
N VAL A 216 -3.08 9.89 -14.22
CA VAL A 216 -3.51 10.55 -15.45
C VAL A 216 -2.31 10.82 -16.34
N TRP A 217 -1.26 11.43 -15.78
CA TRP A 217 0.05 11.63 -16.41
C TRP A 217 1.09 10.76 -15.74
N PHE A 218 0.89 9.45 -15.93
CA PHE A 218 1.85 8.42 -15.57
C PHE A 218 2.71 8.10 -16.80
N ASP A 219 3.72 8.95 -17.00
CA ASP A 219 4.64 8.90 -18.12
C ASP A 219 6.05 9.34 -17.69
N GLU A 220 7.07 8.80 -18.34
CA GLU A 220 8.48 9.13 -18.04
C GLU A 220 8.74 10.64 -18.06
N ARG A 221 8.10 11.39 -18.96
CA ARG A 221 8.38 12.81 -19.11
C ARG A 221 7.94 13.61 -17.88
N THR A 222 6.73 13.33 -17.37
CA THR A 222 6.23 13.90 -16.11
C THR A 222 7.08 13.43 -14.93
N ALA A 223 7.43 12.14 -14.85
CA ALA A 223 8.26 11.62 -13.77
C ALA A 223 9.65 12.27 -13.71
N ASN A 224 10.34 12.40 -14.84
CA ASN A 224 11.63 13.08 -14.92
C ASN A 224 11.50 14.58 -14.63
N ALA A 225 10.43 15.26 -15.06
CA ALA A 225 10.21 16.67 -14.73
C ALA A 225 10.04 16.89 -13.22
N ILE A 226 9.29 16.02 -12.53
CA ILE A 226 9.15 16.03 -11.07
C ILE A 226 10.51 15.80 -10.40
N CYS A 227 11.26 14.77 -10.80
CA CYS A 227 12.57 14.47 -10.21
C CYS A 227 13.58 15.59 -10.46
N MET A 228 13.63 16.19 -11.66
CA MET A 228 14.53 17.28 -11.99
C MET A 228 14.27 18.56 -11.18
N ALA A 229 13.05 18.75 -10.66
CA ALA A 229 12.74 19.85 -9.74
C ALA A 229 13.46 19.73 -8.37
N CYS A 230 14.07 18.58 -8.04
CA CYS A 230 15.03 18.49 -6.93
C CYS A 230 16.24 19.44 -7.11
N PHE A 231 16.54 19.89 -8.33
CA PHE A 231 17.67 20.78 -8.63
C PHE A 231 17.29 22.25 -8.73
N HIS A 232 16.04 22.62 -8.43
CA HIS A 232 15.56 24.00 -8.51
C HIS A 232 16.39 24.97 -7.64
N SER A 233 16.39 26.26 -7.99
CA SER A 233 17.07 27.33 -7.24
C SER A 233 16.50 27.47 -5.82
N SER A 234 15.19 27.75 -5.69
CA SER A 234 14.50 27.80 -4.39
C SER A 234 14.49 26.45 -3.66
N SER A 235 15.07 26.43 -2.44
CA SER A 235 15.07 25.28 -1.54
C SER A 235 13.67 24.82 -1.12
N ARG A 236 12.66 25.71 -1.10
CA ARG A 236 11.28 25.33 -0.74
C ARG A 236 10.66 24.39 -1.78
N ILE A 237 10.99 24.58 -3.06
CA ILE A 237 10.55 23.71 -4.15
C ILE A 237 11.28 22.38 -4.06
N MET A 238 12.61 22.38 -3.90
CA MET A 238 13.40 21.16 -3.67
C MET A 238 12.88 20.33 -2.49
N ILE A 239 12.59 20.95 -1.33
CA ILE A 239 12.04 20.26 -0.15
C ILE A 239 10.65 19.66 -0.46
N ALA A 240 9.78 20.38 -1.19
CA ALA A 240 8.47 19.86 -1.58
C ALA A 240 8.59 18.64 -2.50
N VAL A 241 9.50 18.66 -3.48
CA VAL A 241 9.79 17.51 -4.36
C VAL A 241 10.35 16.33 -3.56
N LEU A 242 11.36 16.56 -2.72
CA LEU A 242 11.97 15.51 -1.90
C LEU A 242 10.94 14.87 -0.96
N SER A 243 10.05 15.67 -0.37
CA SER A 243 8.94 15.17 0.46
C SER A 243 8.00 14.29 -0.36
N PHE A 244 7.56 14.77 -1.53
CA PHE A 244 6.70 14.01 -2.44
C PHE A 244 7.32 12.68 -2.86
N LEU A 245 8.60 12.64 -3.25
CA LEU A 245 9.29 11.40 -3.65
C LEU A 245 9.46 10.39 -2.49
N LEU A 246 9.55 10.88 -1.24
CA LEU A 246 9.69 10.03 -0.05
C LEU A 246 8.36 9.54 0.52
N ASP A 247 7.28 10.30 0.35
CA ASP A 247 5.96 9.99 0.90
C ASP A 247 4.92 9.57 -0.15
N TYR A 248 5.30 9.52 -1.43
CA TYR A 248 4.46 9.07 -2.57
C TYR A 248 3.60 7.84 -2.25
N GLU A 249 4.23 6.80 -1.69
CA GLU A 249 3.61 5.51 -1.34
C GLU A 249 2.63 5.57 -0.16
N LYS A 250 2.73 6.60 0.69
CA LYS A 250 1.78 6.81 1.79
C LYS A 250 0.50 7.46 1.28
N ILE A 251 0.66 8.46 0.41
CA ILE A 251 -0.41 9.34 -0.09
C ILE A 251 -1.32 8.61 -1.10
N GLU A 252 -0.84 7.57 -1.81
CA GLU A 252 -1.72 6.77 -2.69
C GLU A 252 -2.87 6.06 -1.94
N ASN A 253 -2.75 5.79 -0.63
CA ASN A 253 -3.76 5.03 0.13
C ASN A 253 -4.93 5.88 0.66
N ASP A 254 -4.82 7.22 0.66
CA ASP A 254 -5.81 8.11 1.30
C ASP A 254 -6.93 8.58 0.33
N ASP A 255 -6.76 8.41 -0.99
CA ASP A 255 -7.67 8.99 -2.00
C ASP A 255 -8.54 7.97 -2.77
N GLU A 256 -8.37 6.66 -2.55
CA GLU A 256 -9.27 5.66 -3.17
C GLU A 256 -10.70 5.69 -2.56
N ASP A 257 -10.90 6.36 -1.42
CA ASP A 257 -12.18 6.42 -0.68
C ASP A 257 -13.02 7.71 -0.92
N SER A 258 -12.61 8.67 -1.78
CA SER A 258 -13.20 10.03 -1.78
C SER A 258 -14.15 10.41 -2.94
N ASP A 259 -14.17 9.70 -4.07
CA ASP A 259 -14.65 10.25 -5.36
C ASP A 259 -15.62 9.33 -6.15
N ASP A 260 -16.42 8.49 -5.47
CA ASP A 260 -17.51 7.73 -6.12
C ASP A 260 -18.86 7.86 -5.39
N LEU A 261 -19.75 8.67 -5.96
CA LEU A 261 -21.16 8.72 -5.58
C LEU A 261 -21.96 7.81 -6.54
N SER A 262 -22.51 6.74 -5.97
CA SER A 262 -23.57 5.89 -6.54
C SER A 262 -23.21 4.96 -7.70
N SER A 263 -22.81 3.73 -7.35
CA SER A 263 -23.66 2.58 -7.69
C SER A 263 -23.60 1.47 -6.62
N GLU A 264 -24.74 0.84 -6.36
CA GLU A 264 -24.91 -0.30 -5.45
C GLU A 264 -24.37 -1.62 -6.06
N ASP A 265 -24.20 -2.64 -5.21
CA ASP A 265 -23.86 -4.03 -5.52
C ASP A 265 -22.52 -4.35 -6.24
N GLU A 266 -21.58 -4.93 -5.47
CA GLU A 266 -21.39 -6.38 -5.54
C GLU A 266 -20.61 -6.92 -4.32
N MET A 267 -21.16 -7.95 -3.67
CA MET A 267 -20.61 -8.52 -2.44
C MET A 267 -20.18 -9.98 -2.66
N THR A 268 -18.87 -10.29 -2.59
CA THR A 268 -18.44 -11.62 -2.09
C THR A 268 -16.97 -11.81 -1.61
N GLN A 269 -16.85 -11.99 -0.29
CA GLN A 269 -16.34 -13.24 0.35
C GLN A 269 -14.88 -13.75 0.21
N ASN A 270 -14.53 -14.70 1.09
CA ASN A 270 -13.28 -14.75 1.87
C ASN A 270 -13.00 -16.20 2.36
N PRO A 271 -11.74 -16.70 2.58
CA PRO A 271 -11.04 -16.61 3.92
C PRO A 271 -9.48 -16.76 4.03
N HIS A 272 -8.80 -16.20 5.07
CA HIS A 272 -8.16 -17.03 6.13
C HIS A 272 -7.78 -16.36 7.50
N VAL A 273 -8.37 -16.93 8.56
CA VAL A 273 -8.07 -16.86 10.01
C VAL A 273 -8.14 -18.33 10.41
N VAL A 274 -7.26 -18.80 11.30
CA VAL A 274 -7.25 -20.23 11.65
C VAL A 274 -8.43 -20.56 12.57
N ILE A 275 -9.53 -21.00 11.96
CA ILE A 275 -10.72 -21.49 12.65
C ILE A 275 -10.37 -22.79 13.36
N SER A 276 -10.57 -22.84 14.68
CA SER A 276 -10.33 -24.07 15.45
C SER A 276 -11.33 -25.17 15.08
N LYS A 277 -10.87 -26.41 14.91
CA LYS A 277 -11.71 -27.58 14.57
C LYS A 277 -12.91 -27.75 15.52
N GLU A 278 -12.76 -27.37 16.79
CA GLU A 278 -13.86 -27.35 17.77
C GLU A 278 -15.00 -26.38 17.41
N THR A 279 -14.69 -25.19 16.87
CA THR A 279 -15.72 -24.18 16.57
C THR A 279 -16.59 -24.58 15.38
N VAL A 280 -16.00 -25.24 14.37
CA VAL A 280 -16.74 -25.85 13.25
C VAL A 280 -17.69 -26.94 13.77
N TYR A 281 -17.17 -27.89 14.56
CA TYR A 281 -17.99 -28.99 15.08
C TYR A 281 -19.16 -28.51 15.96
N LYS A 282 -18.91 -27.52 16.83
CA LYS A 282 -19.94 -26.90 17.67
C LYS A 282 -21.02 -26.15 16.85
N ALA A 283 -20.68 -25.61 15.68
CA ALA A 283 -21.64 -24.93 14.81
C ALA A 283 -22.61 -25.90 14.11
N HIS A 284 -22.14 -27.06 13.66
CA HIS A 284 -22.95 -28.03 12.92
C HIS A 284 -23.70 -29.03 13.80
N HIS A 285 -23.07 -29.56 14.86
CA HIS A 285 -23.62 -30.70 15.60
C HIS A 285 -24.31 -30.34 16.93
N LYS A 286 -24.07 -29.15 17.52
CA LYS A 286 -24.48 -28.85 18.91
C LYS A 286 -25.54 -27.73 19.05
N GLY A 287 -26.81 -28.11 19.16
CA GLY A 287 -27.95 -27.22 19.47
C GLY A 287 -29.23 -27.55 18.69
N THR A 288 -30.29 -26.77 18.91
CA THR A 288 -31.53 -26.80 18.12
C THR A 288 -31.31 -26.21 16.71
N ALA A 289 -32.25 -26.44 15.78
CA ALA A 289 -32.14 -25.99 14.38
C ALA A 289 -31.87 -24.47 14.27
N ALA A 290 -32.63 -23.63 14.97
CA ALA A 290 -32.41 -22.17 15.01
C ALA A 290 -31.03 -21.79 15.59
N SER A 291 -30.58 -22.48 16.65
CA SER A 291 -29.26 -22.25 17.26
C SER A 291 -28.12 -22.61 16.32
N LYS A 292 -28.26 -23.70 15.54
CA LYS A 292 -27.30 -24.10 14.50
C LYS A 292 -27.25 -23.08 13.36
N LYS A 293 -28.41 -22.59 12.87
CA LYS A 293 -28.48 -21.53 11.82
C LYS A 293 -27.73 -20.25 12.25
N LYS A 294 -27.94 -19.77 13.48
CA LYS A 294 -27.24 -18.57 14.01
C LYS A 294 -25.73 -18.79 14.21
N LYS A 295 -25.29 -19.99 14.59
CA LYS A 295 -23.86 -20.35 14.71
C LYS A 295 -23.17 -20.45 13.35
N LYS A 296 -23.82 -21.05 12.34
CA LYS A 296 -23.33 -21.12 10.95
C LYS A 296 -23.13 -19.71 10.37
N ALA A 297 -24.07 -18.80 10.61
CA ALA A 297 -23.94 -17.39 10.20
C ALA A 297 -22.76 -16.66 10.89
N LYS A 298 -22.55 -16.87 12.20
CA LYS A 298 -21.39 -16.27 12.91
C LYS A 298 -20.05 -16.83 12.42
N LEU A 299 -20.00 -18.12 12.07
CA LEU A 299 -18.83 -18.73 11.43
C LEU A 299 -18.57 -18.16 10.04
N GLN A 300 -19.61 -18.01 9.21
CA GLN A 300 -19.51 -17.38 7.89
C GLN A 300 -19.10 -15.91 7.97
N ARG A 301 -19.55 -15.13 8.97
CA ARG A 301 -19.11 -13.75 9.18
C ARG A 301 -17.64 -13.67 9.64
N ALA A 302 -17.17 -14.62 10.46
CA ALA A 302 -15.74 -14.73 10.80
C ALA A 302 -14.89 -15.10 9.57
N ILE A 303 -15.39 -16.00 8.72
CA ILE A 303 -14.84 -16.30 7.39
C ILE A 303 -14.81 -15.04 6.50
N ARG A 304 -15.75 -14.10 6.63
CA ARG A 304 -15.82 -12.81 5.89
C ARG A 304 -14.96 -11.66 6.43
N SER A 305 -14.27 -11.81 7.57
CA SER A 305 -13.40 -10.76 8.13
C SER A 305 -11.95 -10.79 7.61
N MET A 306 -11.68 -11.61 6.59
CA MET A 306 -10.62 -12.61 6.71
C MET A 306 -9.78 -12.76 5.44
N LYS A 307 -10.41 -12.82 4.25
CA LYS A 307 -9.77 -12.28 3.03
C LYS A 307 -9.80 -10.75 3.04
N ARG A 308 -10.63 -10.06 3.83
CA ARG A 308 -10.44 -8.60 4.02
C ARG A 308 -9.04 -8.37 4.60
N GLN A 309 -8.69 -9.10 5.66
CA GLN A 309 -7.33 -9.11 6.21
C GLN A 309 -6.26 -9.72 5.27
N GLN A 310 -6.57 -10.74 4.46
CA GLN A 310 -5.56 -11.24 3.49
C GLN A 310 -5.39 -10.37 2.23
N ARG A 311 -6.42 -9.65 1.74
CA ARG A 311 -6.31 -8.70 0.63
C ARG A 311 -5.42 -7.52 1.03
N LEU A 312 -5.68 -6.94 2.20
CA LEU A 312 -4.81 -5.96 2.88
C LEU A 312 -3.37 -6.45 3.12
N SER A 313 -3.11 -7.77 3.03
CA SER A 313 -1.75 -8.33 3.09
C SER A 313 -1.16 -8.62 1.70
N SER A 314 -1.98 -8.77 0.66
CA SER A 314 -1.55 -9.01 -0.73
C SER A 314 -1.41 -7.73 -1.58
N GLU A 315 -1.86 -6.57 -1.11
CA GLU A 315 -1.40 -5.26 -1.64
C GLU A 315 0.14 -5.07 -1.43
N SER A 316 0.77 -5.86 -0.57
CA SER A 316 2.24 -5.85 -0.43
C SER A 316 2.94 -6.51 -1.62
N SER A 317 3.33 -5.70 -2.62
CA SER A 317 4.57 -5.84 -3.43
C SER A 317 4.71 -4.79 -4.55
N ASN A 318 3.63 -4.09 -4.95
CA ASN A 318 3.64 -3.28 -6.19
C ASN A 318 3.65 -1.75 -6.01
N CYS A 319 3.64 -1.22 -4.77
CA CYS A 319 3.55 0.24 -4.55
C CYS A 319 4.75 1.03 -5.11
N SER A 320 5.96 0.45 -5.08
CA SER A 320 7.18 1.13 -5.54
C SER A 320 7.24 1.34 -7.07
N TYR A 321 6.55 0.53 -7.88
CA TYR A 321 6.50 0.71 -9.35
C TYR A 321 5.83 2.02 -9.78
N TYR A 322 4.92 2.57 -8.96
CA TYR A 322 4.24 3.82 -9.27
C TYR A 322 5.04 5.06 -8.85
N SER A 323 6.20 4.91 -8.20
CA SER A 323 7.05 6.03 -7.84
C SER A 323 7.63 6.72 -9.10
N PRO A 324 7.69 8.07 -9.15
CA PRO A 324 8.39 8.79 -10.21
C PRO A 324 9.85 8.35 -10.38
N LEU A 325 10.48 7.89 -9.29
CA LEU A 325 11.86 7.40 -9.30
C LEU A 325 12.07 6.16 -10.18
N TYR A 326 11.03 5.35 -10.43
CA TYR A 326 11.14 4.17 -11.29
C TYR A 326 11.26 4.54 -12.78
N HIS A 327 10.65 5.66 -13.19
CA HIS A 327 10.58 6.10 -14.60
C HIS A 327 11.65 7.15 -14.95
N LEU A 328 12.76 7.18 -14.20
CA LEU A 328 13.91 8.02 -14.51
C LEU A 328 14.60 7.54 -15.79
N LYS A 329 14.91 8.48 -16.70
CA LYS A 329 15.62 8.20 -17.95
C LYS A 329 17.11 8.00 -17.76
N ASP A 330 17.69 8.81 -16.88
CA ASP A 330 19.08 8.71 -16.43
C ASP A 330 19.08 8.71 -14.90
N ALA A 331 18.97 7.50 -14.33
CA ALA A 331 18.96 7.32 -12.89
C ALA A 331 20.36 7.54 -12.26
N GLN A 332 21.43 7.22 -12.99
CA GLN A 332 22.81 7.40 -12.53
C GLN A 332 23.18 8.88 -12.44
N GLY A 333 23.03 9.64 -13.53
CA GLY A 333 23.33 11.07 -13.56
C GLY A 333 22.41 11.90 -12.64
N PHE A 334 21.15 11.49 -12.45
CA PHE A 334 20.28 12.07 -11.41
C PHE A 334 20.88 11.90 -10.01
N VAL A 335 21.32 10.68 -9.67
CA VAL A 335 21.89 10.36 -8.36
C VAL A 335 23.23 11.06 -8.12
N GLU A 336 24.13 11.05 -9.10
CA GLU A 336 25.43 11.73 -9.01
C GLU A 336 25.26 13.23 -8.81
N LYS A 337 24.41 13.88 -9.63
CA LYS A 337 24.11 15.32 -9.51
C LYS A 337 23.47 15.66 -8.14
N LEU A 338 22.60 14.80 -7.63
CA LEU A 338 21.97 15.00 -6.31
C LEU A 338 22.96 14.79 -5.16
N PHE A 339 23.93 13.87 -5.32
CA PHE A 339 25.00 13.65 -4.35
C PHE A 339 26.01 14.81 -4.35
N SER A 340 26.44 15.32 -5.51
CA SER A 340 27.28 16.52 -5.59
C SER A 340 26.58 17.74 -4.97
N ARG A 341 25.27 17.93 -5.21
CA ARG A 341 24.51 18.98 -4.53
C ARG A 341 24.46 18.76 -3.02
N LEU A 342 24.28 17.52 -2.54
CA LEU A 342 24.26 17.21 -1.11
C LEU A 342 25.59 17.58 -0.42
N GLN A 343 26.73 17.38 -1.08
CA GLN A 343 28.05 17.71 -0.55
C GLN A 343 28.25 19.22 -0.36
N THR A 344 27.75 20.06 -1.28
CA THR A 344 27.86 21.53 -1.22
C THR A 344 26.68 22.21 -0.51
N CYS A 345 25.62 21.47 -0.20
CA CYS A 345 24.40 22.00 0.39
C CYS A 345 24.63 22.61 1.78
N ASN A 346 24.19 23.84 2.00
CA ASN A 346 24.22 24.51 3.32
C ASN A 346 22.89 24.44 4.10
N GLU A 347 21.96 23.57 3.67
CA GLU A 347 20.68 23.39 4.35
C GLU A 347 20.78 22.62 5.68
N ARG A 348 19.72 22.69 6.48
CA ARG A 348 19.57 21.93 7.73
C ARG A 348 19.74 20.43 7.50
N PHE A 349 20.20 19.73 8.54
CA PHE A 349 20.44 18.28 8.48
C PHE A 349 19.17 17.48 8.13
N GLU A 350 17.96 17.94 8.49
CA GLU A 350 16.72 17.30 8.03
C GLU A 350 16.61 17.25 6.50
N VAL A 351 16.98 18.32 5.79
CA VAL A 351 16.93 18.38 4.31
C VAL A 351 18.02 17.49 3.72
N LYS A 352 19.22 17.48 4.30
CA LYS A 352 20.31 16.57 3.91
C LYS A 352 19.90 15.11 4.08
N MET A 353 19.18 14.77 5.15
CA MET A 353 18.60 13.46 5.39
C MET A 353 17.53 13.08 4.34
N MET A 354 16.71 14.04 3.88
CA MET A 354 15.77 13.79 2.77
C MET A 354 16.51 13.47 1.46
N MET A 355 17.55 14.24 1.11
CA MET A 355 18.40 13.98 -0.07
C MET A 355 19.06 12.60 0.03
N LEU A 356 19.67 12.26 1.17
CA LEU A 356 20.27 10.95 1.43
C LEU A 356 19.29 9.79 1.22
N LYS A 357 18.05 9.93 1.70
CA LYS A 357 17.00 8.91 1.51
C LYS A 357 16.59 8.76 0.05
N VAL A 358 16.48 9.85 -0.72
CA VAL A 358 16.14 9.80 -2.15
C VAL A 358 17.29 9.18 -2.96
N ILE A 359 18.54 9.56 -2.69
CA ILE A 359 19.74 8.94 -3.29
C ILE A 359 19.73 7.43 -3.01
N ALA A 360 19.68 7.03 -1.75
CA ALA A 360 19.69 5.62 -1.36
C ALA A 360 18.53 4.81 -1.95
N ARG A 361 17.32 5.39 -2.03
CA ARG A 361 16.16 4.76 -2.67
C ARG A 361 16.42 4.54 -4.16
N THR A 362 16.96 5.52 -4.86
CA THR A 362 17.22 5.44 -6.31
C THR A 362 18.36 4.46 -6.62
N VAL A 363 19.44 4.49 -5.83
CA VAL A 363 20.55 3.52 -5.89
C VAL A 363 20.03 2.10 -5.72
N GLY A 364 19.29 1.83 -4.64
CA GLY A 364 18.71 0.52 -4.38
C GLY A 364 17.76 0.05 -5.47
N LEU A 365 16.88 0.93 -5.96
CA LEU A 365 15.85 0.62 -6.97
C LEU A 365 16.45 0.22 -8.32
N HIS A 366 17.44 0.97 -8.81
CA HIS A 366 18.06 0.80 -10.13
C HIS A 366 19.40 0.03 -10.11
N ARG A 367 19.83 -0.47 -8.94
CA ARG A 367 21.14 -1.13 -8.72
C ARG A 367 22.35 -0.28 -9.17
N LEU A 368 22.33 1.01 -8.83
CA LEU A 368 23.35 1.98 -9.27
C LEU A 368 24.66 1.85 -8.49
N ILE A 369 25.78 2.19 -9.12
CA ILE A 369 27.09 2.16 -8.47
C ILE A 369 27.49 3.58 -8.09
N LEU A 370 27.40 3.92 -6.80
CA LEU A 370 27.84 5.21 -6.25
C LEU A 370 28.79 4.97 -5.05
N LEU A 371 30.04 4.60 -5.33
CA LEU A 371 31.00 4.17 -4.30
C LEU A 371 31.30 5.26 -3.25
N ASN A 372 31.37 6.53 -3.67
CA ASN A 372 31.64 7.67 -2.78
C ASN A 372 30.51 7.94 -1.76
N PHE A 373 29.35 7.29 -1.89
CA PHE A 373 28.24 7.39 -0.95
C PHE A 373 28.56 6.74 0.41
N TYR A 374 29.22 5.58 0.42
CA TYR A 374 29.48 4.84 1.66
C TYR A 374 30.47 5.56 2.59
N PRO A 375 31.61 6.10 2.11
CA PRO A 375 32.49 6.94 2.93
C PRO A 375 31.85 8.25 3.39
N PHE A 376 30.87 8.78 2.64
CA PHE A 376 30.10 9.97 3.08
C PHE A 376 29.18 9.61 4.24
N LEU A 377 28.40 8.53 4.13
CA LEU A 377 27.54 8.01 5.21
C LEU A 377 28.36 7.70 6.47
N GLN A 378 29.53 7.08 6.31
CA GLN A 378 30.41 6.64 7.39
C GLN A 378 30.74 7.76 8.40
N ARG A 379 30.89 9.01 7.93
CA ARG A 379 31.17 10.19 8.79
C ARG A 379 30.06 10.48 9.81
N TYR A 380 28.83 10.05 9.52
CA TYR A 380 27.65 10.31 10.35
C TYR A 380 27.19 9.08 11.15
N VAL A 381 27.86 7.92 11.03
CA VAL A 381 27.54 6.69 11.77
C VAL A 381 28.06 6.78 13.20
N GLN A 382 27.23 7.35 14.08
CA GLN A 382 27.43 7.39 15.53
C GLN A 382 26.09 7.12 16.27
N PRO A 383 26.05 6.31 17.35
CA PRO A 383 24.81 5.96 18.05
C PRO A 383 24.06 7.15 18.69
N HIS A 384 24.78 8.23 19.01
CA HIS A 384 24.23 9.44 19.60
C HIS A 384 23.66 10.44 18.57
N GLN A 385 23.85 10.19 17.28
CA GLN A 385 23.41 11.09 16.22
C GLN A 385 21.88 11.11 16.12
N LYS A 386 21.28 12.30 16.01
CA LYS A 386 19.85 12.47 15.75
C LYS A 386 19.49 11.79 14.42
N ASP A 387 18.35 11.09 14.37
CA ASP A 387 17.87 10.40 13.17
C ASP A 387 18.82 9.30 12.64
N ILE A 388 19.67 8.71 13.48
CA ILE A 388 20.60 7.66 13.10
C ILE A 388 19.93 6.43 12.47
N THR A 389 18.73 6.06 12.90
CA THR A 389 17.96 4.94 12.32
C THR A 389 17.49 5.24 10.90
N ASN A 390 17.24 6.51 10.57
CA ASN A 390 16.99 6.97 9.21
C ASN A 390 18.25 6.89 8.33
N LEU A 391 19.42 7.25 8.88
CA LEU A 391 20.71 7.13 8.17
C LEU A 391 21.04 5.67 7.86
N LEU A 392 20.90 4.79 8.85
CA LEU A 392 21.19 3.36 8.70
C LEU A 392 20.18 2.69 7.75
N ALA A 393 18.90 3.09 7.76
CA ALA A 393 17.95 2.63 6.75
C ALA A 393 18.34 3.04 5.32
N ALA A 394 18.85 4.26 5.13
CA ALA A 394 19.37 4.71 3.84
C ALA A 394 20.63 3.91 3.43
N ALA A 395 21.56 3.65 4.36
CA ALA A 395 22.73 2.79 4.11
C ALA A 395 22.31 1.39 3.63
N VAL A 396 21.37 0.74 4.34
CA VAL A 396 20.82 -0.58 3.97
C VAL A 396 20.15 -0.55 2.60
N GLN A 397 19.38 0.51 2.29
CA GLN A 397 18.66 0.63 1.01
C GLN A 397 19.61 0.75 -0.18
N ALA A 398 20.77 1.39 0.00
CA ALA A 398 21.80 1.51 -1.04
C ALA A 398 22.64 0.23 -1.22
N CYS A 399 22.57 -0.75 -0.32
CA CYS A 399 23.30 -2.01 -0.46
C CYS A 399 22.59 -2.95 -1.45
N HIS A 400 23.31 -3.49 -2.43
CA HIS A 400 22.80 -4.54 -3.34
C HIS A 400 23.93 -5.37 -3.95
N ASP A 401 23.56 -6.49 -4.58
CA ASP A 401 24.45 -7.47 -5.21
C ASP A 401 25.50 -6.89 -6.18
N MET A 402 25.16 -5.85 -6.94
CA MET A 402 26.10 -5.19 -7.86
C MET A 402 27.15 -4.27 -7.21
N VAL A 403 27.11 -4.04 -5.88
CA VAL A 403 28.12 -3.20 -5.20
C VAL A 403 29.30 -4.08 -4.74
N PRO A 404 30.56 -3.70 -5.01
CA PRO A 404 31.71 -4.45 -4.49
C PRO A 404 31.75 -4.40 -2.94
N PRO A 405 31.95 -5.54 -2.26
CA PRO A 405 31.93 -5.59 -0.79
C PRO A 405 32.99 -4.68 -0.16
N ASP A 406 34.19 -4.62 -0.74
CA ASP A 406 35.34 -3.84 -0.29
C ASP A 406 35.01 -2.35 -0.08
N ALA A 407 34.11 -1.78 -0.90
CA ALA A 407 33.68 -0.38 -0.78
C ALA A 407 32.72 -0.13 0.39
N VAL A 408 32.01 -1.16 0.86
CA VAL A 408 31.02 -1.09 1.95
C VAL A 408 31.58 -1.63 3.26
N GLU A 409 32.63 -2.48 3.21
CA GLU A 409 33.29 -3.06 4.37
C GLU A 409 33.71 -2.04 5.45
N PRO A 410 34.29 -0.85 5.13
CA PRO A 410 34.64 0.14 6.15
C PRO A 410 33.42 0.68 6.91
N LEU A 411 32.33 0.96 6.18
CA LEU A 411 31.06 1.39 6.74
C LEU A 411 30.44 0.28 7.61
N PHE A 412 30.48 -0.97 7.13
CA PHE A 412 29.97 -2.14 7.83
C PHE A 412 30.73 -2.39 9.15
N LYS A 413 32.07 -2.39 9.12
CA LYS A 413 32.93 -2.50 10.31
C LYS A 413 32.67 -1.35 11.29
N GLN A 414 32.45 -0.12 10.82
CA GLN A 414 32.11 0.98 11.73
C GLN A 414 30.74 0.81 12.40
N ILE A 415 29.73 0.29 11.69
CA ILE A 415 28.43 -0.05 12.29
C ILE A 415 28.60 -1.11 13.39
N VAL A 416 29.37 -2.18 13.14
CA VAL A 416 29.70 -3.19 14.16
C VAL A 416 30.37 -2.53 15.37
N ASN A 417 31.49 -1.86 15.16
CA ASN A 417 32.35 -1.34 16.24
C ASN A 417 31.69 -0.25 17.09
N GLN A 418 30.75 0.53 16.52
CA GLN A 418 30.08 1.63 17.23
C GLN A 418 28.74 1.23 17.86
N PHE A 419 28.04 0.20 17.35
CA PHE A 419 26.71 -0.18 17.86
C PHE A 419 26.70 -1.48 18.64
N VAL A 420 27.66 -2.38 18.39
CA VAL A 420 27.70 -3.74 18.95
C VAL A 420 28.98 -3.91 19.76
N HIS A 421 29.07 -3.18 20.88
CA HIS A 421 30.12 -3.35 21.89
C HIS A 421 29.52 -3.37 23.31
N ASP A 422 30.23 -3.91 24.29
CA ASP A 422 29.66 -4.17 25.63
C ASP A 422 29.30 -2.89 26.41
N ARG A 423 29.88 -1.75 26.04
CA ARG A 423 29.52 -0.42 26.57
C ARG A 423 28.35 0.26 25.84
N SER A 424 27.83 -0.32 24.75
CA SER A 424 26.68 0.23 24.02
C SER A 424 25.39 0.04 24.82
N ARG A 425 24.41 0.94 24.63
CA ARG A 425 23.06 0.74 25.19
C ARG A 425 22.38 -0.46 24.49
N PRO A 426 21.58 -1.30 25.19
CA PRO A 426 20.92 -2.46 24.59
C PRO A 426 20.06 -2.15 23.37
N GLU A 427 19.47 -0.96 23.30
CA GLU A 427 18.70 -0.46 22.17
C GLU A 427 19.60 -0.26 20.93
N ALA A 428 20.78 0.33 21.12
CA ALA A 428 21.76 0.54 20.06
C ALA A 428 22.30 -0.80 19.53
N ILE A 429 22.58 -1.76 20.42
CA ILE A 429 22.99 -3.14 20.05
C ILE A 429 21.89 -3.82 19.22
N ALA A 430 20.63 -3.69 19.62
CA ALA A 430 19.51 -4.28 18.87
C ALA A 430 19.35 -3.65 17.47
N VAL A 431 19.47 -2.31 17.36
CA VAL A 431 19.47 -1.60 16.07
C VAL A 431 20.65 -2.04 15.20
N GLY A 432 21.86 -2.07 15.75
CA GLY A 432 23.07 -2.50 15.05
C GLY A 432 22.94 -3.91 14.47
N LEU A 433 22.53 -4.89 15.29
CA LEU A 433 22.30 -6.27 14.84
C LEU A 433 21.20 -6.38 13.76
N ASN A 434 20.12 -5.60 13.87
CA ASN A 434 19.06 -5.57 12.85
C ASN A 434 19.56 -4.98 11.53
N VAL A 435 20.36 -3.91 11.57
CA VAL A 435 20.98 -3.26 10.41
C VAL A 435 21.98 -4.20 9.74
N ILE A 436 22.90 -4.80 10.51
CA ILE A 436 23.87 -5.80 10.04
C ILE A 436 23.14 -6.93 9.30
N ARG A 437 22.06 -7.46 9.88
CA ARG A 437 21.25 -8.50 9.26
C ARG A 437 20.62 -8.04 7.93
N GLU A 438 20.07 -6.83 7.85
CA GLU A 438 19.46 -6.32 6.62
C GLU A 438 20.48 -5.93 5.54
N ILE A 439 21.71 -5.57 5.91
CA ILE A 439 22.85 -5.45 4.98
C ILE A 439 23.25 -6.84 4.47
N CYS A 440 23.45 -7.82 5.35
CA CYS A 440 23.82 -9.19 4.97
C CYS A 440 22.74 -9.93 4.16
N LEU A 441 21.47 -9.50 4.28
CA LEU A 441 20.37 -9.98 3.43
C LEU A 441 20.56 -9.58 1.95
N ARG A 442 21.27 -8.46 1.70
CA ARG A 442 21.53 -7.87 0.38
C ARG A 442 22.93 -8.21 -0.13
N MET A 443 23.93 -8.19 0.76
CA MET A 443 25.34 -8.44 0.47
C MET A 443 25.93 -9.41 1.52
N PRO A 444 25.71 -10.74 1.37
CA PRO A 444 26.18 -11.72 2.35
C PRO A 444 27.69 -11.78 2.53
N LEU A 445 28.45 -11.43 1.48
CA LEU A 445 29.91 -11.55 1.40
C LEU A 445 30.66 -10.61 2.36
N LEU A 446 29.99 -9.61 2.95
CA LEU A 446 30.56 -8.72 3.96
C LEU A 446 30.81 -9.41 5.33
N MET A 447 30.23 -10.59 5.56
CA MET A 447 30.31 -11.27 6.86
C MET A 447 31.44 -12.30 6.87
N THR A 448 32.44 -12.08 7.72
CA THR A 448 33.50 -13.06 8.00
C THR A 448 33.05 -14.10 9.03
N GLU A 449 33.74 -15.25 9.10
CA GLU A 449 33.41 -16.31 10.05
C GLU A 449 33.58 -15.83 11.51
N ASP A 450 34.70 -15.20 11.85
CA ASP A 450 34.99 -14.73 13.21
C ASP A 450 33.95 -13.71 13.70
N LEU A 451 33.66 -12.70 12.88
CA LEU A 451 32.66 -11.68 13.18
C LEU A 451 31.26 -12.28 13.35
N LEU A 452 30.88 -13.26 12.51
CA LEU A 452 29.60 -13.93 12.67
C LEU A 452 29.54 -14.71 14.00
N GLN A 453 30.64 -15.37 14.39
CA GLN A 453 30.69 -16.09 15.67
C GLN A 453 30.50 -15.14 16.86
N ASP A 454 31.18 -13.99 16.87
CA ASP A 454 31.05 -12.96 17.91
C ASP A 454 29.63 -12.38 17.99
N LEU A 455 29.07 -11.93 16.86
CA LEU A 455 27.70 -11.38 16.81
C LEU A 455 26.64 -12.41 17.25
N VAL A 456 26.90 -13.70 17.02
CA VAL A 456 26.02 -14.81 17.43
C VAL A 456 26.05 -15.05 18.95
N LEU A 457 27.08 -14.62 19.70
CA LEU A 457 27.12 -14.75 21.17
C LEU A 457 25.95 -14.01 21.85
N TYR A 458 25.55 -12.86 21.29
CA TYR A 458 24.44 -12.04 21.78
C TYR A 458 23.08 -12.77 21.82
N LYS A 459 22.93 -13.95 21.21
CA LYS A 459 21.74 -14.82 21.36
C LYS A 459 21.45 -15.22 22.81
N LYS A 460 22.47 -15.19 23.68
CA LYS A 460 22.41 -15.45 25.13
C LYS A 460 22.15 -14.20 25.98
N SER A 461 22.11 -13.00 25.40
CA SER A 461 21.87 -11.75 26.13
C SER A 461 20.56 -11.82 26.94
N HIS A 462 20.59 -11.24 28.14
CA HIS A 462 19.40 -11.07 28.98
C HIS A 462 18.33 -10.23 28.27
N GLU A 463 18.76 -9.26 27.46
CA GLU A 463 17.86 -8.35 26.76
C GLU A 463 17.23 -9.00 25.54
N LYS A 464 15.89 -9.10 25.59
CA LYS A 464 15.11 -9.86 24.60
C LYS A 464 15.22 -9.28 23.19
N ALA A 465 15.37 -7.97 23.06
CA ALA A 465 15.56 -7.31 21.77
C ALA A 465 16.87 -7.74 21.10
N VAL A 466 17.99 -7.63 21.84
CA VAL A 466 19.33 -8.07 21.43
C VAL A 466 19.35 -9.57 21.11
N SER A 467 18.81 -10.39 22.01
CA SER A 467 18.71 -11.84 21.83
C SER A 467 17.88 -12.24 20.62
N ALA A 468 16.79 -11.51 20.31
CA ALA A 468 15.98 -11.74 19.11
C ALA A 468 16.69 -11.31 17.82
N ALA A 469 17.39 -10.17 17.82
CA ALA A 469 18.17 -9.69 16.68
C ALA A 469 19.33 -10.64 16.33
N ALA A 470 20.08 -11.12 17.33
CA ALA A 470 21.12 -12.13 17.11
C ALA A 470 20.53 -13.45 16.53
N ARG A 471 19.35 -13.89 17.00
CA ARG A 471 18.68 -15.09 16.47
C ARG A 471 18.15 -14.91 15.05
N SER A 472 17.71 -13.72 14.67
CA SER A 472 17.26 -13.44 13.30
C SER A 472 18.44 -13.39 12.33
N LEU A 473 19.64 -12.98 12.78
CA LEU A 473 20.90 -13.10 12.04
C LEU A 473 21.31 -14.57 11.84
N ILE A 474 21.28 -15.40 12.90
CA ILE A 474 21.51 -16.87 12.78
C ILE A 474 20.54 -17.47 11.75
N THR A 475 19.27 -17.06 11.79
CA THR A 475 18.24 -17.59 10.88
C THR A 475 18.53 -17.24 9.42
N LEU A 476 19.04 -16.03 9.15
CA LEU A 476 19.49 -15.64 7.82
C LEU A 476 20.65 -16.52 7.34
N PHE A 477 21.71 -16.67 8.14
CA PHE A 477 22.89 -17.44 7.72
C PHE A 477 22.64 -18.96 7.63
N ARG A 478 21.59 -19.50 8.27
CA ARG A 478 21.10 -20.87 8.02
C ARG A 478 20.52 -21.09 6.62
N GLU A 479 20.08 -20.03 5.94
CA GLU A 479 19.52 -20.12 4.59
C GLU A 479 20.54 -19.65 3.53
N VAL A 480 21.38 -18.66 3.86
CA VAL A 480 22.36 -18.06 2.93
C VAL A 480 23.68 -18.85 2.87
N CYS A 481 24.40 -18.98 3.99
CA CYS A 481 25.71 -19.63 4.07
C CYS A 481 25.87 -20.41 5.38
N PRO A 482 25.35 -21.65 5.48
CA PRO A 482 25.37 -22.44 6.73
C PRO A 482 26.78 -22.86 7.18
N SER A 483 27.77 -22.78 6.29
CA SER A 483 29.18 -23.08 6.58
C SER A 483 29.76 -22.16 7.65
N LEU A 484 29.53 -20.85 7.54
CA LEU A 484 30.02 -19.81 8.47
C LEU A 484 29.45 -19.94 9.90
N LEU A 485 28.36 -20.69 10.08
CA LEU A 485 27.81 -20.97 11.41
C LEU A 485 28.49 -22.19 12.03
N VAL A 486 28.81 -22.12 13.32
CA VAL A 486 29.26 -23.27 14.11
C VAL A 486 28.19 -24.38 14.10
N LYS A 487 28.61 -25.66 14.09
CA LYS A 487 27.72 -26.84 14.03
C LYS A 487 26.49 -26.79 14.96
N LYS A 488 26.63 -26.18 16.15
CA LYS A 488 25.54 -26.01 17.15
C LYS A 488 24.43 -25.08 16.65
N ASP A 489 24.75 -24.09 15.82
CA ASP A 489 23.84 -23.05 15.36
C ASP A 489 23.28 -23.28 13.97
N ARG A 490 23.85 -24.20 13.17
CA ARG A 490 23.34 -24.62 11.84
C ARG A 490 21.89 -25.13 11.86
N GLY A 491 21.39 -25.57 13.02
CA GLY A 491 20.05 -26.15 13.16
C GLY A 491 19.98 -27.59 12.68
N ARG A 492 18.76 -28.14 12.54
CA ARG A 492 18.56 -29.49 12.00
C ARG A 492 18.59 -29.40 10.46
N PRO A 493 19.38 -30.23 9.75
CA PRO A 493 19.45 -30.15 8.29
C PRO A 493 18.07 -30.39 7.67
N MET A 494 17.66 -29.46 6.81
CA MET A 494 16.60 -29.72 5.84
C MET A 494 17.24 -30.46 4.66
N ASP A 495 16.62 -31.58 4.28
CA ASP A 495 17.12 -32.64 3.38
C ASP A 495 18.36 -33.45 3.86
N PRO A 496 18.19 -34.73 4.25
CA PRO A 496 19.30 -35.67 4.46
C PRO A 496 19.93 -36.20 3.15
N LYS A 497 19.68 -35.56 2.00
CA LYS A 497 20.22 -35.93 0.69
C LYS A 497 21.08 -34.84 0.03
N ALA A 498 21.24 -33.67 0.65
CA ALA A 498 22.19 -32.66 0.18
C ALA A 498 23.63 -33.09 0.54
N LYS A 499 24.31 -33.81 -0.36
CA LYS A 499 25.76 -34.02 -0.26
C LYS A 499 26.49 -32.66 -0.35
N PRO A 500 27.56 -32.43 0.42
CA PRO A 500 28.46 -31.32 0.15
C PRO A 500 29.20 -31.62 -1.16
N ASN A 501 29.07 -30.74 -2.15
CA ASN A 501 29.93 -30.78 -3.33
C ASN A 501 31.30 -30.20 -2.98
N GLY A 502 32.38 -30.92 -3.30
CA GLY A 502 33.73 -30.35 -3.34
C GLY A 502 34.69 -30.76 -2.21
N SER A 503 35.09 -32.03 -2.17
CA SER A 503 36.49 -32.38 -1.91
C SER A 503 36.82 -33.74 -2.52
N SER A 504 37.90 -33.78 -3.30
CA SER A 504 38.31 -34.96 -4.07
C SER A 504 39.12 -35.93 -3.21
N LYS A 505 38.79 -37.23 -3.26
CA LYS A 505 39.74 -38.36 -3.24
C LYS A 505 39.00 -39.69 -3.51
N ALA A 506 39.55 -40.50 -4.41
CA ALA A 506 39.25 -41.94 -4.52
C ALA A 506 39.76 -42.67 -3.25
N GLY A 507 39.21 -43.80 -2.81
CA GLY A 507 39.39 -45.13 -3.41
C GLY A 507 40.68 -45.78 -2.85
N ASP A 508 40.71 -47.00 -2.31
CA ASP A 508 39.72 -48.10 -2.33
C ASP A 508 40.03 -49.16 -1.22
N SER A 509 39.06 -50.02 -0.87
CA SER A 509 39.12 -51.45 -0.42
C SER A 509 40.15 -51.97 0.64
N ALA A 510 39.96 -53.08 1.41
CA ALA A 510 38.84 -54.00 1.72
C ALA A 510 39.19 -54.98 2.90
N GLY A 511 38.23 -55.81 3.36
CA GLY A 511 38.41 -57.00 4.25
C GLY A 511 38.19 -56.79 5.76
N ASP A 512 37.76 -57.76 6.59
CA ASP A 512 37.24 -59.13 6.40
C ASP A 512 36.54 -59.65 7.72
N GLY A 513 35.75 -60.75 7.66
CA GLY A 513 35.27 -61.59 8.80
C GLY A 513 34.23 -60.98 9.76
N GLY A 514 33.21 -61.67 10.29
CA GLY A 514 32.92 -63.11 10.43
C GLY A 514 32.38 -63.37 11.84
N ASN A 515 31.12 -63.03 12.14
CA ASN A 515 29.95 -63.93 12.24
C ASN A 515 29.81 -64.71 13.57
N GLU A 516 28.71 -64.48 14.31
CA GLU A 516 28.12 -65.53 15.17
C GLU A 516 26.59 -65.36 15.31
N ASP A 517 25.88 -66.48 15.26
CA ASP A 517 24.44 -66.58 15.00
C ASP A 517 23.63 -66.84 16.28
N GLN A 518 22.42 -66.27 16.42
CA GLN A 518 21.41 -66.89 17.29
C GLN A 518 19.97 -66.57 16.83
N LYS A 519 19.31 -67.59 16.27
CA LYS A 519 17.91 -67.56 15.82
C LYS A 519 16.91 -67.48 16.99
N THR A 520 15.76 -66.85 16.78
CA THR A 520 14.47 -67.53 17.06
C THR A 520 13.23 -66.90 16.39
N LYS A 521 12.48 -67.77 15.71
CA LYS A 521 11.01 -67.83 15.50
C LYS A 521 10.28 -66.72 14.72
N ALA A 522 9.76 -67.14 13.56
CA ALA A 522 8.84 -66.41 12.70
C ALA A 522 7.39 -66.35 13.22
N SER A 523 6.60 -65.41 12.69
CA SER A 523 5.13 -65.44 12.74
C SER A 523 4.55 -65.05 11.38
N LYS A 524 3.90 -66.01 10.70
CA LYS A 524 3.28 -65.81 9.37
C LYS A 524 2.10 -64.84 9.44
N ARG A 525 2.06 -63.82 8.55
CA ARG A 525 0.81 -63.13 8.16
C ARG A 525 0.75 -62.83 6.67
N LYS A 526 -0.01 -63.67 5.97
CA LYS A 526 -0.85 -63.43 4.77
C LYS A 526 -0.26 -62.60 3.61
N LEU A 527 0.13 -63.33 2.57
CA LEU A 527 0.52 -62.84 1.24
C LEU A 527 -0.71 -62.67 0.30
N SER A 528 -1.81 -62.08 0.77
CA SER A 528 -3.07 -61.96 -0.01
C SER A 528 -3.45 -60.54 -0.43
N ASP A 529 -2.86 -59.52 0.19
CA ASP A 529 -3.33 -58.13 0.05
C ASP A 529 -2.53 -57.33 -0.99
N PHE A 530 -1.47 -57.93 -1.57
CA PHE A 530 -0.63 -57.30 -2.60
C PHE A 530 -1.16 -57.49 -4.03
N GLU A 531 -1.70 -58.67 -4.35
CA GLU A 531 -2.27 -59.01 -5.66
C GLU A 531 -3.40 -58.03 -6.05
N GLY A 532 -4.34 -57.81 -5.11
CA GLY A 532 -5.50 -56.93 -5.34
C GLY A 532 -5.16 -55.45 -5.51
N GLN A 533 -4.02 -54.99 -4.97
CA GLN A 533 -3.57 -53.60 -5.15
C GLN A 533 -2.93 -53.38 -6.53
N LEU A 534 -2.26 -54.39 -7.10
CA LEU A 534 -1.71 -54.32 -8.45
C LEU A 534 -2.82 -54.20 -9.50
N ILE A 535 -3.86 -55.06 -9.39
CA ILE A 535 -4.99 -55.08 -10.33
C ILE A 535 -5.78 -53.75 -10.29
N ALA A 536 -5.99 -53.18 -9.10
CA ALA A 536 -6.66 -51.89 -8.95
C ALA A 536 -5.86 -50.72 -9.55
N ALA A 537 -4.53 -50.75 -9.49
CA ALA A 537 -3.66 -49.76 -10.13
C ALA A 537 -3.72 -49.85 -11.66
N ASP A 538 -3.71 -51.05 -12.23
CA ASP A 538 -3.74 -51.24 -13.69
C ASP A 538 -5.11 -50.86 -14.30
N THR A 539 -6.20 -51.15 -13.60
CA THR A 539 -7.55 -50.67 -13.95
C THR A 539 -7.62 -49.14 -13.96
N SER A 540 -6.93 -48.48 -13.01
CA SER A 540 -6.86 -47.02 -12.92
C SER A 540 -6.06 -46.39 -14.06
N LEU A 541 -4.97 -47.03 -14.49
CA LEU A 541 -4.15 -46.58 -15.63
C LEU A 541 -4.90 -46.72 -16.96
N ARG A 542 -5.63 -47.81 -17.20
CA ARG A 542 -6.45 -47.97 -18.42
C ARG A 542 -7.62 -46.99 -18.46
N ALA A 543 -8.24 -46.66 -17.31
CA ALA A 543 -9.26 -45.62 -17.22
C ALA A 543 -8.69 -44.22 -17.51
N LEU A 544 -7.49 -43.90 -17.02
CA LEU A 544 -6.78 -42.66 -17.33
C LEU A 544 -6.37 -42.57 -18.82
N LYS A 545 -5.93 -43.68 -19.43
CA LYS A 545 -5.62 -43.73 -20.86
C LYS A 545 -6.85 -43.47 -21.73
N ARG A 546 -7.98 -44.13 -21.42
CA ARG A 546 -9.27 -43.87 -22.11
C ARG A 546 -9.78 -42.43 -21.92
N LEU A 547 -9.55 -41.81 -20.77
CA LEU A 547 -9.88 -40.39 -20.53
C LEU A 547 -8.96 -39.40 -21.26
N ALA A 548 -7.73 -39.81 -21.60
CA ALA A 548 -6.84 -39.03 -22.47
C ALA A 548 -7.24 -39.18 -23.94
N GLU A 549 -7.47 -40.41 -24.42
CA GLU A 549 -7.93 -40.71 -25.78
C GLU A 549 -9.29 -40.06 -26.10
N ALA A 550 -10.22 -40.04 -25.14
CA ALA A 550 -11.51 -39.35 -25.28
C ALA A 550 -11.42 -37.81 -25.25
N LYS A 551 -10.25 -37.22 -24.94
CA LYS A 551 -10.00 -35.78 -25.02
C LYS A 551 -9.27 -35.34 -26.29
N THR A 552 -8.72 -36.28 -27.06
CA THR A 552 -8.04 -36.00 -28.33
C THR A 552 -8.97 -35.99 -29.56
N SER A 553 -10.27 -36.30 -29.40
CA SER A 553 -11.21 -36.42 -30.53
C SER A 553 -12.08 -35.18 -30.81
N HIS A 554 -11.92 -34.07 -30.09
CA HIS A 554 -12.61 -32.80 -30.39
C HIS A 554 -11.72 -31.56 -30.16
N ALA A 555 -10.94 -31.24 -31.19
CA ALA A 555 -10.45 -29.89 -31.46
C ALA A 555 -10.45 -29.68 -32.99
N SER A 556 -11.12 -28.63 -33.46
CA SER A 556 -11.19 -28.26 -34.87
C SER A 556 -9.87 -27.63 -35.37
N SER A 557 -9.72 -27.53 -36.69
CA SER A 557 -8.68 -26.72 -37.35
C SER A 557 -8.74 -25.26 -36.84
N ASP A 558 -7.65 -24.49 -36.73
CA ASP A 558 -6.65 -24.18 -37.75
C ASP A 558 -5.35 -23.56 -37.18
N SER A 559 -4.38 -23.34 -38.07
CA SER A 559 -3.13 -22.54 -37.92
C SER A 559 -1.97 -23.14 -37.10
N VAL A 560 -0.98 -23.59 -37.88
CA VAL A 560 0.47 -23.64 -37.67
C VAL A 560 0.99 -23.11 -36.33
N ASP A 561 1.53 -24.00 -35.49
CA ASP A 561 2.42 -23.60 -34.40
C ASP A 561 3.51 -24.66 -34.14
N GLY A 562 4.72 -24.22 -33.78
CA GLY A 562 5.92 -25.05 -33.75
C GLY A 562 5.88 -26.13 -32.65
N ILE A 563 6.00 -27.41 -33.03
CA ILE A 563 5.89 -28.54 -32.09
C ILE A 563 7.05 -28.53 -31.08
N LEU A 564 6.72 -28.20 -29.83
CA LEU A 564 7.60 -28.37 -28.67
C LEU A 564 7.93 -29.85 -28.47
N SER A 565 9.22 -30.23 -28.53
CA SER A 565 9.63 -31.64 -28.35
C SER A 565 9.42 -32.15 -26.92
N ASP A 566 9.51 -33.47 -26.72
CA ASP A 566 9.40 -34.09 -25.40
C ASP A 566 10.38 -33.52 -24.36
N GLU A 567 11.54 -33.03 -24.79
CA GLU A 567 12.49 -32.34 -23.92
C GLU A 567 11.92 -31.04 -23.34
N HIS A 568 11.13 -30.29 -24.12
CA HIS A 568 10.44 -29.10 -23.65
C HIS A 568 9.36 -29.49 -22.62
N PHE A 569 8.61 -30.58 -22.85
CA PHE A 569 7.64 -31.09 -21.87
C PHE A 569 8.32 -31.55 -20.56
N GLN A 570 9.46 -32.24 -20.64
CA GLN A 570 10.27 -32.60 -19.47
C GLN A 570 10.81 -31.35 -18.75
N ARG A 571 11.28 -30.34 -19.48
CA ARG A 571 11.77 -29.07 -18.94
C ARG A 571 10.65 -28.27 -18.27
N ILE A 572 9.47 -28.22 -18.87
CA ILE A 572 8.24 -27.64 -18.29
C ILE A 572 7.83 -28.40 -17.02
N LYS A 573 7.87 -29.74 -17.03
CA LYS A 573 7.56 -30.58 -15.85
C LYS A 573 8.57 -30.34 -14.71
N LYS A 574 9.86 -30.24 -15.02
CA LYS A 574 10.94 -29.92 -14.07
C LYS A 574 10.82 -28.51 -13.52
N LEU A 575 10.43 -27.53 -14.34
CA LEU A 575 10.17 -26.14 -13.92
C LEU A 575 8.89 -26.03 -13.07
N LYS A 576 7.82 -26.76 -13.40
CA LYS A 576 6.60 -26.86 -12.58
C LYS A 576 6.92 -27.49 -11.23
N ALA A 577 7.61 -28.62 -11.18
CA ALA A 577 8.05 -29.25 -9.92
C ALA A 577 8.96 -28.32 -9.09
N LYS A 578 9.89 -27.60 -9.72
CA LYS A 578 10.74 -26.59 -9.04
C LYS A 578 9.91 -25.41 -8.51
N LYS A 579 8.88 -24.98 -9.23
CA LYS A 579 7.94 -23.93 -8.80
C LYS A 579 7.05 -24.40 -7.65
N GLU A 580 6.56 -25.63 -7.71
CA GLU A 580 5.74 -26.29 -6.67
C GLU A 580 6.54 -26.54 -5.38
N ALA A 581 7.79 -27.00 -5.48
CA ALA A 581 8.69 -27.05 -4.32
C ALA A 581 8.93 -25.65 -3.73
N LYS A 582 9.13 -24.63 -4.58
CA LYS A 582 9.34 -23.23 -4.16
C LYS A 582 8.07 -22.55 -3.60
N THR A 583 6.87 -23.11 -3.83
CA THR A 583 5.61 -22.69 -3.17
C THR A 583 5.33 -23.52 -1.91
N ALA A 584 5.67 -24.82 -1.88
CA ALA A 584 5.60 -25.64 -0.66
C ALA A 584 6.55 -25.13 0.44
N LEU A 585 7.77 -24.73 0.07
CA LEU A 585 8.72 -24.06 0.97
C LEU A 585 8.17 -22.72 1.50
N ALA A 586 7.47 -21.96 0.65
CA ALA A 586 6.84 -20.70 1.07
C ALA A 586 5.71 -20.89 2.10
N GLN A 587 5.14 -22.10 2.22
CA GLN A 587 4.15 -22.43 3.25
C GLN A 587 4.76 -22.75 4.63
N GLN A 588 6.10 -22.85 4.74
CA GLN A 588 6.80 -23.23 6.00
C GLN A 588 7.52 -22.08 6.72
N GLY A 589 7.37 -20.82 6.28
CA GLY A 589 7.44 -19.67 7.19
C GLY A 589 8.61 -18.70 7.05
N PHE A 590 9.63 -18.99 6.23
CA PHE A 590 10.59 -17.98 5.79
C PHE A 590 11.10 -18.29 4.38
N LYS A 591 11.38 -17.24 3.61
CA LYS A 591 11.91 -17.33 2.24
C LYS A 591 12.69 -16.05 1.99
N ILE A 592 14.00 -16.17 1.75
CA ILE A 592 14.82 -15.04 1.32
C ILE A 592 14.16 -14.41 0.08
N PRO A 593 13.85 -13.10 0.09
CA PRO A 593 13.37 -12.40 -1.10
C PRO A 593 14.42 -12.42 -2.21
N SER A 594 14.01 -12.39 -3.48
CA SER A 594 14.96 -12.15 -4.58
C SER A 594 15.66 -10.81 -4.39
N SER A 595 16.87 -10.64 -4.92
CA SER A 595 17.54 -9.35 -4.95
C SER A 595 16.65 -8.24 -5.53
N ASP A 596 15.88 -8.54 -6.59
CA ASP A 596 14.90 -7.61 -7.18
C ASP A 596 13.76 -7.27 -6.20
N GLN A 597 13.35 -8.23 -5.37
CA GLN A 597 12.32 -7.99 -4.34
C GLN A 597 12.86 -7.15 -3.17
N LEU A 598 14.19 -7.04 -3.02
CA LEU A 598 14.85 -6.19 -2.05
C LEU A 598 15.07 -4.77 -2.59
N SER A 599 15.34 -4.59 -3.89
CA SER A 599 15.44 -3.27 -4.53
C SER A 599 14.09 -2.53 -4.53
N PHE A 600 13.00 -3.21 -4.88
CA PHE A 600 11.66 -2.61 -4.82
C PHE A 600 11.15 -2.31 -3.41
N LYS A 601 11.71 -2.96 -2.39
CA LYS A 601 11.20 -2.87 -1.01
C LYS A 601 11.96 -1.83 -0.19
N ARG A 602 11.24 -0.78 0.22
CA ARG A 602 11.71 0.21 1.19
C ARG A 602 12.09 -0.43 2.53
N VAL A 603 13.24 -0.02 3.06
CA VAL A 603 13.66 -0.25 4.44
C VAL A 603 13.04 0.85 5.31
N ASP A 604 12.08 0.47 6.16
CA ASP A 604 11.49 1.41 7.12
C ASP A 604 12.36 1.50 8.38
N PRO A 605 12.76 2.71 8.83
CA PRO A 605 13.58 2.90 10.04
C PRO A 605 12.99 2.23 11.28
N SER A 606 11.67 2.29 11.45
CA SER A 606 10.94 1.68 12.58
C SER A 606 10.96 0.15 12.61
N LYS A 607 11.44 -0.53 11.55
CA LYS A 607 11.71 -1.98 11.56
C LYS A 607 13.09 -2.31 12.12
N LEU A 608 14.02 -1.35 12.09
CA LEU A 608 15.35 -1.47 12.70
C LEU A 608 15.28 -1.21 14.21
N GLU A 609 14.38 -0.31 14.62
CA GLU A 609 14.09 0.02 16.02
C GLU A 609 13.38 -1.12 16.76
N ALA A 610 14.05 -1.64 17.78
CA ALA A 610 13.42 -2.56 18.71
C ALA A 610 12.35 -1.83 19.53
N HIS A 611 11.07 -2.16 19.28
CA HIS A 611 9.98 -1.74 20.14
C HIS A 611 10.07 -2.47 21.49
N VAL A 612 10.90 -1.95 22.38
CA VAL A 612 11.05 -2.46 23.76
C VAL A 612 9.73 -2.24 24.48
N ARG A 613 8.91 -3.30 24.55
CA ARG A 613 7.80 -3.35 25.48
C ARG A 613 8.36 -3.31 26.89
N LEU A 614 8.41 -2.11 27.46
CA LEU A 614 8.69 -1.89 28.88
C LEU A 614 7.86 -2.88 29.69
N ARG A 615 8.48 -3.48 30.72
CA ARG A 615 7.77 -4.38 31.63
C ARG A 615 6.73 -3.55 32.38
N LEU A 616 5.48 -3.64 31.93
CA LEU A 616 4.33 -3.02 32.61
C LEU A 616 4.46 -3.22 34.13
N SER A 617 4.27 -2.17 34.89
CA SER A 617 4.37 -2.18 36.35
C SER A 617 3.35 -3.16 36.95
N LYS A 618 3.53 -3.52 38.22
CA LYS A 618 2.57 -4.38 38.93
C LYS A 618 1.17 -3.74 38.95
N GLU A 619 1.13 -2.41 39.02
CA GLU A 619 -0.08 -1.60 39.09
C GLU A 619 -0.78 -1.50 37.73
N GLU A 620 -0.03 -1.24 36.65
CA GLU A 620 -0.57 -1.22 35.28
C GLU A 620 -1.17 -2.58 34.89
N ARG A 621 -0.55 -3.69 35.30
CA ARG A 621 -1.11 -5.04 35.10
C ARG A 621 -2.37 -5.26 35.92
N LEU A 622 -2.45 -4.74 37.14
CA LEU A 622 -3.65 -4.83 37.97
C LEU A 622 -4.79 -3.95 37.42
N ALA A 623 -4.48 -2.77 36.88
CA ALA A 623 -5.43 -1.90 36.19
C ALA A 623 -6.01 -2.58 34.94
N LEU A 624 -5.16 -3.15 34.08
CA LEU A 624 -5.61 -3.89 32.88
C LEU A 624 -6.51 -5.09 33.23
N VAL A 625 -6.23 -5.77 34.36
CA VAL A 625 -7.04 -6.89 34.87
C VAL A 625 -8.35 -6.43 35.53
N LYS A 626 -8.40 -5.22 36.10
CA LYS A 626 -9.64 -4.59 36.60
C LYS A 626 -10.54 -4.16 35.45
N ALA A 627 -10.01 -3.44 34.46
CA ALA A 627 -10.74 -3.01 33.26
C ALA A 627 -11.44 -4.18 32.53
N GLY A 628 -10.77 -5.33 32.42
CA GLY A 628 -11.36 -6.56 31.87
C GLY A 628 -12.42 -7.27 32.73
N ARG A 629 -12.85 -6.67 33.86
CA ARG A 629 -13.77 -7.26 34.84
C ARG A 629 -14.93 -6.35 35.28
N GLU A 630 -14.98 -5.10 34.84
CA GLU A 630 -15.97 -4.11 35.30
C GLU A 630 -17.44 -4.57 35.10
N ASP A 631 -17.75 -5.22 33.98
CA ASP A 631 -19.09 -5.79 33.70
C ASP A 631 -19.40 -7.13 34.42
N ARG A 632 -18.48 -7.67 35.25
CA ARG A 632 -18.70 -8.95 35.94
C ARG A 632 -19.16 -8.72 37.38
N GLY A 633 -20.48 -8.79 37.57
CA GLY A 633 -21.11 -8.83 38.88
C GLY A 633 -20.47 -9.87 39.83
N GLN A 634 -20.58 -9.59 41.13
CA GLN A 634 -19.86 -10.32 42.20
C GLN A 634 -19.94 -11.85 42.07
N TYR A 635 -18.82 -12.52 42.37
CA TYR A 635 -18.65 -13.95 42.17
C TYR A 635 -19.52 -14.79 43.13
N GLN A 636 -20.69 -15.22 42.65
CA GLN A 636 -21.60 -16.09 43.42
C GLN A 636 -21.23 -17.58 43.30
N ALA A 637 -21.30 -18.29 44.43
CA ALA A 637 -21.02 -19.72 44.48
C ALA A 637 -22.00 -20.53 43.59
N ARG A 638 -21.46 -21.53 42.88
CA ARG A 638 -22.22 -22.41 41.95
C ARG A 638 -23.41 -23.15 42.59
N THR A 639 -23.43 -23.27 43.91
CA THR A 639 -24.54 -23.83 44.70
C THR A 639 -25.74 -22.87 44.76
N ALA A 640 -25.52 -21.58 45.04
CA ALA A 640 -26.58 -20.57 45.08
C ALA A 640 -27.31 -20.44 43.72
N ILE A 641 -26.56 -20.50 42.62
CA ILE A 641 -27.08 -20.45 41.24
C ILE A 641 -27.94 -21.69 40.89
N LYS A 642 -27.76 -22.83 41.58
CA LYS A 642 -28.56 -24.04 41.36
C LYS A 642 -29.89 -24.04 42.12
N GLN A 643 -29.95 -23.43 43.31
CA GLN A 643 -31.16 -23.37 44.15
C GLN A 643 -32.26 -22.50 43.52
N LYS A 644 -31.89 -21.38 42.87
CA LYS A 644 -32.85 -20.40 42.30
C LYS A 644 -33.50 -20.81 40.96
N LYS A 645 -33.69 -22.10 40.67
CA LYS A 645 -34.31 -22.58 39.41
C LYS A 645 -35.77 -22.95 39.58
N THR A 646 -36.64 -21.95 39.56
CA THR A 646 -38.11 -22.06 39.53
C THR A 646 -38.64 -22.37 38.12
N GLY A 647 -38.17 -23.49 37.53
CA GLY A 647 -38.58 -23.92 36.19
C GLY A 647 -38.57 -25.44 36.03
N GLY A 648 -39.57 -25.97 35.32
CA GLY A 648 -39.89 -27.41 35.28
C GLY A 648 -38.75 -28.34 34.81
N LEU A 649 -38.82 -29.59 35.27
CA LEU A 649 -37.78 -30.61 35.04
C LEU A 649 -37.41 -30.80 33.57
N SER A 650 -36.11 -30.81 33.29
CA SER A 650 -35.56 -31.03 31.95
C SER A 650 -35.97 -32.41 31.39
N ASN A 651 -36.14 -32.52 30.07
CA ASN A 651 -36.47 -33.80 29.42
C ASN A 651 -35.50 -34.94 29.80
N ARG A 652 -34.21 -34.62 30.03
CA ARG A 652 -33.20 -35.60 30.48
C ARG A 652 -33.42 -36.09 31.93
N GLN A 653 -34.05 -35.28 32.77
CA GLN A 653 -34.49 -35.67 34.12
C GLN A 653 -35.81 -36.45 34.06
N LYS A 654 -36.72 -36.11 33.12
CA LYS A 654 -37.94 -36.89 32.86
C LYS A 654 -37.61 -38.29 32.35
N GLU A 655 -36.65 -38.44 31.43
CA GLU A 655 -36.13 -39.74 30.98
C GLU A 655 -35.54 -40.57 32.12
N HIS A 656 -34.77 -39.95 33.01
CA HIS A 656 -34.19 -40.62 34.18
C HIS A 656 -35.23 -41.09 35.23
N LYS A 657 -36.46 -40.55 35.18
CA LYS A 657 -37.60 -40.96 36.02
C LYS A 657 -38.47 -42.06 35.38
N LYS A 658 -38.24 -42.46 34.11
CA LYS A 658 -38.98 -43.57 33.50
C LYS A 658 -38.62 -44.89 34.19
N TYR A 659 -39.65 -45.62 34.64
CA TYR A 659 -39.48 -46.87 35.36
C TYR A 659 -38.87 -47.94 34.44
N MET A 660 -37.64 -48.37 34.73
CA MET A 660 -36.94 -49.39 33.93
C MET A 660 -37.42 -50.79 34.35
N PRO A 661 -37.86 -51.66 33.41
CA PRO A 661 -38.33 -53.01 33.73
C PRO A 661 -37.29 -53.83 34.50
N LEU A 662 -37.76 -54.73 35.39
CA LEU A 662 -36.89 -55.48 36.31
C LEU A 662 -35.80 -56.30 35.60
N ALA A 663 -36.09 -56.85 34.42
CA ALA A 663 -35.11 -57.56 33.59
C ALA A 663 -33.91 -56.66 33.19
N ALA A 664 -34.17 -55.41 32.79
CA ALA A 664 -33.13 -54.46 32.42
C ALA A 664 -32.28 -54.02 33.63
N LYS A 665 -32.89 -53.91 34.82
CA LYS A 665 -32.16 -53.68 36.08
C LYS A 665 -31.23 -54.85 36.41
N LYS A 666 -31.72 -56.10 36.33
CA LYS A 666 -30.91 -57.32 36.55
C LYS A 666 -29.73 -57.41 35.58
N ALA A 667 -29.97 -57.23 34.27
CA ALA A 667 -28.92 -57.26 33.25
C ALA A 667 -27.83 -56.19 33.48
N LYS A 668 -28.22 -54.97 33.87
CA LYS A 668 -27.27 -53.88 34.19
C LYS A 668 -26.45 -54.19 35.45
N ALA A 669 -27.05 -54.76 36.49
CA ALA A 669 -26.36 -55.17 37.71
C ALA A 669 -25.34 -56.29 37.44
N GLN A 670 -25.71 -57.28 36.61
CA GLN A 670 -24.84 -58.39 36.21
C GLN A 670 -23.63 -57.90 35.40
N ARG A 671 -23.82 -57.01 34.42
CA ARG A 671 -22.71 -56.37 33.67
C ARG A 671 -21.78 -55.59 34.61
N SER A 672 -22.32 -54.84 35.58
CA SER A 672 -21.52 -54.10 36.57
C SER A 672 -20.69 -55.02 37.49
N ARG A 673 -21.26 -56.16 37.93
CA ARG A 673 -20.51 -57.19 38.67
C ARG A 673 -19.37 -57.79 37.82
N GLN A 674 -19.63 -58.15 36.57
CA GLN A 674 -18.60 -58.66 35.65
C GLN A 674 -17.47 -57.65 35.42
N GLU A 675 -17.79 -56.36 35.26
CA GLU A 675 -16.79 -55.31 35.07
C GLU A 675 -15.94 -55.08 36.34
N LYS A 676 -16.55 -55.10 37.53
CA LYS A 676 -15.81 -55.05 38.81
C LYS A 676 -14.88 -56.25 38.98
N ASN A 677 -15.31 -57.46 38.61
CA ASN A 677 -14.46 -58.66 38.67
C ASN A 677 -13.29 -58.57 37.66
N LYS A 678 -13.53 -58.09 36.43
CA LYS A 678 -12.45 -57.82 35.45
C LYS A 678 -11.46 -56.74 35.89
N LYS A 679 -11.90 -55.76 36.70
CA LYS A 679 -11.01 -54.76 37.30
C LYS A 679 -10.18 -55.35 38.46
N LYS A 680 -10.79 -56.15 39.34
CA LYS A 680 -10.08 -56.83 40.44
C LYS A 680 -9.03 -57.85 39.96
N SER A 681 -9.29 -58.62 38.88
CA SER A 681 -8.27 -59.55 38.37
C SER A 681 -7.08 -58.86 37.68
N ARG A 682 -7.24 -57.60 37.24
CA ARG A 682 -6.18 -56.79 36.63
C ARG A 682 -5.28 -56.08 37.65
N SER A 683 -5.78 -55.74 38.85
CA SER A 683 -4.99 -55.02 39.86
C SER A 683 -3.94 -55.89 40.58
N GLY A 684 -4.08 -57.22 40.56
CA GLY A 684 -3.21 -58.15 41.30
C GLY A 684 -1.82 -58.41 40.68
N LYS A 685 -1.47 -57.82 39.54
CA LYS A 685 -0.22 -58.12 38.80
C LYS A 685 0.73 -56.93 38.58
N GLN A 686 0.57 -55.83 39.33
CA GLN A 686 1.48 -54.68 39.29
C GLN A 686 1.95 -54.24 40.68
N PHE A 687 2.52 -55.18 41.44
CA PHE A 687 3.28 -54.88 42.64
C PHE A 687 4.74 -55.31 42.44
N ARG A 688 5.63 -54.36 42.11
CA ARG A 688 7.09 -54.56 42.16
C ARG A 688 7.75 -53.40 42.91
N GLY A 689 8.10 -53.70 44.16
CA GLY A 689 9.25 -53.15 44.90
C GLY A 689 9.46 -51.64 44.93
N LYS A 690 9.05 -51.00 46.04
CA LYS A 690 9.88 -49.92 46.60
C LYS A 690 11.14 -50.55 47.17
N LYS A 691 12.31 -50.29 46.56
CA LYS A 691 13.60 -50.60 47.19
C LYS A 691 13.78 -49.67 48.39
N ALA A 692 13.98 -50.23 49.57
CA ALA A 692 14.54 -49.50 50.70
C ALA A 692 16.05 -49.36 50.49
N TRP A 693 16.59 -48.19 50.79
CA TRP A 693 17.97 -48.02 51.23
C TRP A 693 17.93 -47.33 52.58
N LYS A 694 18.78 -47.77 53.50
CA LYS A 694 18.85 -47.39 54.91
C LYS A 694 20.11 -46.55 55.13
N GLN A 695 20.02 -45.68 56.15
CA GLN A 695 21.09 -44.92 56.81
C GLN A 695 21.79 -43.89 55.92
#